data_AF-A0AAD2CMR8-F1
#
_entry.id   AF-A0AAD2CMR8-F1
#
_cell.length_a   1.000
_cell.length_b   1.000
_cell.length_c   1.000
_cell.angle_alpha   90.00
_cell.angle_beta   90.00
_cell.angle_gamma   90.00
#
_symmetry.space_group_name_H-M   'P 1'
#
loop_
_entity.id
_entity.type
_entity.pdbx_description
1 polymer ?
#
loop_
_entity_poly.entity_id
_entity_poly.type
_entity_poly.pdbx_seq_one_letter_code
_entity_poly.pdbx_strand_id
1 'polypeptide(L)'
;MQVTNKTCVSNVPFGGDRIQMSSLFQKIDTLTIFIFGSIMCLVSTLILRRKKSPFERSVDSMTKGKARFNRKRAFLSNVGDEYGYRHSGKGYIDDWRHKEFPTLQPPLGQRSTDAIEEREIYLDYAGSALPSKSQMEASFQSLSSNVLANPHSSGPAASRTLLGIQQSKTRILNHFDATAGRFASIQRTQDSALTSDSHSGYDVVFTSGTTEALRVVAERFPWQTSDGQQSILLYAQNSHSSVLGMREVAISLGARLMCLPIEEIESMTKESFAQLRNSTNNGANDSSTIENYGTNCLLVFPAECNFGGHKPNSQKVIETAQSAGWHIMLDIAKAASTGPVSLRDLNPDFACVSFYKLFGSPTGVGSLFVKRTAVDLLSESKQHRPYVGGGSFNLILANQDMSAPSSGVSSLVSGTPNFRGIIELRHGFDEIERLGGMEKIQQHTSILAKELHGRLSAMHHGNGKPVAITYGVWSINGSSNGEDKGPTIAMNILRDDGSFVGYNEVAKLAALRKPAIQFRTGCFCNPGACQEALKLGDEELIQNYKESGHVCGDHIDILNDKPTGAIRISFGKESIWEDLDEFVAFIDQTFVNKNKTVADETIATLVEEDQHCPPEVTLTELYIFPIKSCAAQRVSHWKMDIQSGKLAHDREFALVDSAGVAMRLQNNPKMGFITPHINGDDEILTVSAPGCEDLIIPLAEINSSFLGSNDISVCGNKCGGRLCGGRRASEWFSSYLGVECWLARYSKANKQTNGEPNTVDDSKSRMGFANDQPILMISENAVDALNQVLRHQNQALVGSKHFRPNMVIRWKDQQNVHKAHLEDDWTKLYRKDNGLIFNVKGDCARCAMVDYDPSTGKKGKTLRALAKYRRRNGQIVFGVFLKAMLREEQLANEQVWIHVGDQLVCEY
;
A
#
# COMPACT_ATOMS: atom_id res chain seq x y z
N MET A 1 -22.16 4.03 68.48
CA MET A 1 -22.37 5.49 68.51
C MET A 1 -22.76 5.91 67.11
N GLN A 2 -24.06 6.14 66.85
CA GLN A 2 -24.67 7.47 66.59
C GLN A 2 -23.99 8.21 65.41
N VAL A 3 -24.68 8.64 64.35
CA VAL A 3 -25.47 9.89 64.26
C VAL A 3 -26.10 9.89 62.84
N THR A 4 -27.41 9.63 62.68
CA THR A 4 -28.54 10.53 62.38
C THR A 4 -28.54 11.31 61.05
N ASN A 5 -29.61 11.06 60.29
CA ASN A 5 -30.24 11.91 59.27
C ASN A 5 -30.81 13.23 59.85
N LYS A 6 -30.80 14.30 59.05
CA LYS A 6 -31.67 15.50 59.15
C LYS A 6 -32.19 15.80 57.73
N THR A 7 -33.47 15.57 57.43
CA THR A 7 -34.59 16.54 57.38
C THR A 7 -34.36 17.85 56.61
N CYS A 8 -35.17 18.07 55.57
CA CYS A 8 -36.03 19.26 55.46
C CYS A 8 -37.21 19.00 54.49
N VAL A 9 -38.39 19.44 54.93
CA VAL A 9 -39.70 19.43 54.27
C VAL A 9 -40.09 20.89 54.06
N SER A 10 -40.74 21.24 52.94
CA SER A 10 -41.63 22.42 52.85
C SER A 10 -42.61 22.34 51.66
N ASN A 11 -43.87 22.05 51.99
CA ASN A 11 -45.19 22.56 51.54
C ASN A 11 -45.50 23.07 50.09
N VAL A 12 -46.45 22.37 49.40
CA VAL A 12 -47.87 22.73 49.00
C VAL A 12 -48.14 24.11 48.32
N PRO A 13 -49.08 24.35 47.33
CA PRO A 13 -50.41 23.69 47.07
C PRO A 13 -50.94 23.40 45.63
N PHE A 14 -51.90 22.46 45.60
CA PHE A 14 -53.25 22.37 44.98
C PHE A 14 -53.68 22.99 43.61
N GLY A 15 -54.41 22.14 42.88
CA GLY A 15 -55.49 22.40 41.90
C GLY A 15 -55.58 21.20 40.93
N GLY A 16 -56.60 20.35 40.82
CA GLY A 16 -58.03 20.47 41.08
C GLY A 16 -58.77 20.37 39.74
N ASP A 17 -59.13 19.17 39.28
CA ASP A 17 -60.49 18.84 38.78
C ASP A 17 -60.64 17.42 38.21
N ARG A 18 -61.73 16.77 38.63
CA ARG A 18 -62.26 15.48 38.18
C ARG A 18 -63.41 15.75 37.20
N ILE A 19 -63.45 15.07 36.05
CA ILE A 19 -64.73 14.72 35.38
C ILE A 19 -64.64 13.28 34.84
N GLN A 20 -65.66 12.49 35.18
CA GLN A 20 -65.92 11.12 34.73
C GLN A 20 -66.28 11.05 33.24
N MET A 21 -65.91 9.96 32.57
CA MET A 21 -66.60 9.47 31.38
C MET A 21 -66.69 7.94 31.45
N SER A 22 -67.81 7.48 32.01
CA SER A 22 -68.34 6.14 31.83
C SER A 22 -69.20 6.12 30.58
N SER A 23 -68.81 5.36 29.55
CA SER A 23 -69.67 4.57 28.65
C SER A 23 -69.03 4.41 27.27
N LEU A 24 -68.26 3.34 27.04
CA LEU A 24 -68.14 2.72 25.71
C LEU A 24 -67.42 1.35 25.77
N PHE A 25 -67.87 0.44 26.64
CA PHE A 25 -67.43 -0.96 26.60
C PHE A 25 -68.64 -1.88 26.65
N GLN A 26 -69.20 -2.15 25.47
CA GLN A 26 -69.97 -3.36 25.25
C GLN A 26 -69.94 -3.73 23.76
N LYS A 27 -69.13 -4.75 23.47
CA LYS A 27 -69.02 -5.61 22.27
C LYS A 27 -67.57 -5.70 21.79
N ILE A 28 -66.80 -6.56 22.43
CA ILE A 28 -65.62 -7.18 21.81
C ILE A 28 -65.78 -8.69 22.01
N ASP A 29 -65.93 -9.39 20.89
CA ASP A 29 -66.09 -10.84 20.80
C ASP A 29 -64.86 -11.57 21.34
N THR A 30 -65.12 -12.74 21.93
CA THR A 30 -64.13 -13.67 22.52
C THR A 30 -63.05 -14.12 21.52
N LEU A 31 -63.29 -13.95 20.20
CA LEU A 31 -62.33 -14.24 19.13
C LEU A 31 -61.22 -13.19 19.01
N THR A 32 -61.49 -11.92 19.36
CA THR A 32 -60.49 -10.83 19.32
C THR A 32 -59.46 -10.97 20.45
N ILE A 33 -59.87 -11.52 21.60
CA ILE A 33 -58.99 -11.74 22.76
C ILE A 33 -57.98 -12.87 22.50
N PHE A 34 -58.38 -13.93 21.77
CA PHE A 34 -57.48 -15.02 21.40
C PHE A 34 -56.45 -14.61 20.32
N ILE A 35 -56.86 -13.77 19.36
CA ILE A 35 -55.96 -13.26 18.32
C ILE A 35 -54.98 -12.24 18.92
N PHE A 36 -55.41 -11.37 19.84
CA PHE A 36 -54.51 -10.45 20.54
C PHE A 36 -53.55 -11.15 21.51
N GLY A 37 -53.98 -12.24 22.16
CA GLY A 37 -53.11 -13.04 23.03
C GLY A 37 -51.97 -13.73 22.28
N SER A 38 -52.26 -14.30 21.12
CA SER A 38 -51.26 -14.95 20.25
C SER A 38 -50.33 -13.95 19.55
N ILE A 39 -50.87 -12.79 19.14
CA ILE A 39 -50.05 -11.70 18.58
C ILE A 39 -49.15 -11.08 19.66
N MET A 40 -49.62 -10.89 20.90
CA MET A 40 -48.77 -10.39 21.98
C MET A 40 -47.69 -11.40 22.41
N CYS A 41 -47.95 -12.71 22.29
CA CYS A 41 -46.92 -13.73 22.53
C CYS A 41 -45.89 -13.80 21.38
N LEU A 42 -46.30 -13.68 20.12
CA LEU A 42 -45.39 -13.61 18.98
C LEU A 42 -44.61 -12.28 18.93
N VAL A 43 -45.24 -11.16 19.27
CA VAL A 43 -44.61 -9.84 19.34
C VAL A 43 -43.65 -9.77 20.53
N SER A 44 -43.96 -10.42 21.66
CA SER A 44 -42.99 -10.53 22.78
C SER A 44 -41.79 -11.41 22.42
N THR A 45 -41.97 -12.43 21.56
CA THR A 45 -40.88 -13.32 21.14
C THR A 45 -40.05 -12.73 19.99
N LEU A 46 -40.64 -11.91 19.11
CA LEU A 46 -39.93 -11.19 18.03
C LEU A 46 -39.32 -9.85 18.47
N ILE A 47 -39.85 -9.17 19.49
CA ILE A 47 -39.28 -7.92 20.04
C ILE A 47 -38.17 -8.21 21.08
N LEU A 48 -37.95 -9.47 21.46
CA LEU A 48 -36.85 -9.89 22.34
C LEU A 48 -35.59 -10.41 21.62
N ARG A 49 -35.33 -9.98 20.36
CA ARG A 49 -33.92 -9.85 19.91
C ARG A 49 -33.33 -8.59 20.56
N ARG A 50 -32.94 -8.74 21.83
CA ARG A 50 -32.38 -7.70 22.71
C ARG A 50 -31.38 -6.80 21.98
N LYS A 51 -31.74 -5.51 21.83
CA LYS A 51 -30.73 -4.44 21.83
C LYS A 51 -29.93 -4.59 23.13
N LYS A 52 -28.61 -4.87 23.04
CA LYS A 52 -27.75 -4.84 24.23
C LYS A 52 -27.90 -3.49 24.92
N SER A 53 -28.38 -3.50 26.16
CA SER A 53 -28.51 -2.29 26.98
C SER A 53 -27.14 -1.62 27.15
N PRO A 54 -27.04 -0.32 27.47
CA PRO A 54 -25.77 0.34 27.76
C PRO A 54 -24.95 -0.41 28.83
N PHE A 55 -25.65 -1.04 29.78
CA PHE A 55 -25.07 -1.93 30.79
C PHE A 55 -24.53 -3.24 30.18
N GLU A 56 -25.27 -3.92 29.30
CA GLU A 56 -24.77 -5.12 28.61
C GLU A 56 -23.61 -4.81 27.65
N ARG A 57 -23.55 -3.62 27.03
CA ARG A 57 -22.38 -3.17 26.24
C ARG A 57 -21.17 -2.87 27.13
N SER A 58 -21.39 -2.28 28.31
CA SER A 58 -20.37 -2.08 29.33
C SER A 58 -19.82 -3.41 29.85
N VAL A 59 -20.71 -4.37 30.14
CA VAL A 59 -20.34 -5.72 30.59
C VAL A 59 -19.56 -6.43 29.48
N ASP A 60 -20.04 -6.44 28.23
CA ASP A 60 -19.37 -7.10 27.09
C ASP A 60 -18.01 -6.45 26.73
N SER A 61 -17.90 -5.12 26.90
CA SER A 61 -16.63 -4.39 26.84
C SER A 61 -15.68 -4.77 27.99
N MET A 62 -16.20 -4.93 29.22
CA MET A 62 -15.43 -5.40 30.38
C MET A 62 -15.00 -6.86 30.22
N THR A 63 -15.83 -7.76 29.68
CA THR A 63 -15.45 -9.17 29.45
C THR A 63 -14.40 -9.29 28.36
N LYS A 64 -14.54 -8.54 27.25
CA LYS A 64 -13.52 -8.49 26.20
C LYS A 64 -12.19 -7.90 26.68
N GLY A 65 -12.26 -6.84 27.50
CA GLY A 65 -11.09 -6.26 28.16
C GLY A 65 -10.38 -7.25 29.09
N LYS A 66 -11.13 -7.99 29.91
CA LYS A 66 -10.59 -9.06 30.78
C LYS A 66 -9.96 -10.19 29.98
N ALA A 67 -10.59 -10.64 28.89
CA ALA A 67 -10.05 -11.70 28.04
C ALA A 67 -8.72 -11.28 27.38
N ARG A 68 -8.65 -10.03 26.88
CA ARG A 68 -7.41 -9.48 26.31
C ARG A 68 -6.29 -9.38 27.36
N PHE A 69 -6.61 -8.90 28.55
CA PHE A 69 -5.66 -8.83 29.67
C PHE A 69 -5.10 -10.21 30.05
N ASN A 70 -5.97 -11.22 30.14
CA ASN A 70 -5.56 -12.59 30.44
C ASN A 70 -4.64 -13.18 29.36
N ARG A 71 -4.91 -12.90 28.07
CA ARG A 71 -4.01 -13.31 26.97
C ARG A 71 -2.64 -12.66 27.09
N LYS A 72 -2.57 -11.34 27.34
CA LYS A 72 -1.28 -10.64 27.55
C LYS A 72 -0.52 -11.24 28.73
N ARG A 73 -1.21 -11.50 29.85
CA ARG A 73 -0.59 -12.14 31.02
C ARG A 73 -0.05 -13.53 30.71
N ALA A 74 -0.78 -14.36 29.97
CA ALA A 74 -0.32 -15.68 29.54
C ALA A 74 0.92 -15.58 28.63
N PHE A 75 0.90 -14.66 27.67
CA PHE A 75 2.05 -14.36 26.82
C PHE A 75 3.28 -13.98 27.66
N LEU A 76 3.15 -13.00 28.56
CA LEU A 76 4.24 -12.56 29.45
C LEU A 76 4.75 -13.68 30.36
N SER A 77 3.87 -14.56 30.83
CA SER A 77 4.25 -15.72 31.64
C SER A 77 5.06 -16.76 30.86
N ASN A 78 4.84 -16.87 29.54
CA ASN A 78 5.54 -17.83 28.69
C ASN A 78 6.91 -17.31 28.23
N VAL A 79 7.02 -16.00 27.97
CA VAL A 79 8.24 -15.40 27.38
C VAL A 79 9.14 -14.74 28.42
N GLY A 80 8.61 -14.43 29.61
CA GLY A 80 9.36 -13.85 30.71
C GLY A 80 10.08 -12.55 30.33
N ASP A 81 11.38 -12.51 30.63
CA ASP A 81 12.23 -11.33 30.44
C ASP A 81 12.74 -11.13 29.01
N GLU A 82 12.40 -12.05 28.12
CA GLU A 82 12.77 -11.96 26.71
C GLU A 82 11.87 -10.98 25.92
N TYR A 83 10.69 -10.64 26.45
CA TYR A 83 9.84 -9.60 25.86
C TYR A 83 10.22 -8.20 26.35
N GLY A 84 10.56 -7.35 25.39
CA GLY A 84 10.89 -5.95 25.61
C GLY A 84 12.34 -5.78 26.05
N TYR A 85 12.61 -4.74 26.83
CA TYR A 85 13.97 -4.30 27.12
C TYR A 85 14.23 -4.11 28.61
N ARG A 86 13.66 -4.99 29.44
CA ARG A 86 13.69 -4.92 30.92
C ARG A 86 15.07 -4.59 31.49
N HIS A 87 16.11 -5.24 30.98
CA HIS A 87 17.49 -5.11 31.46
C HIS A 87 18.32 -4.06 30.69
N SER A 88 17.68 -3.30 29.80
CA SER A 88 18.32 -2.20 29.08
C SER A 88 18.30 -0.90 29.87
N GLY A 89 19.03 0.10 29.41
CA GLY A 89 18.99 1.45 29.98
C GLY A 89 17.62 2.14 29.90
N LYS A 90 16.71 1.65 29.05
CA LYS A 90 15.33 2.16 28.94
C LYS A 90 14.29 1.39 29.77
N GLY A 91 14.59 0.18 30.25
CA GLY A 91 13.62 -0.66 30.95
C GLY A 91 12.48 -1.19 30.05
N TYR A 92 11.33 -1.52 30.64
CA TYR A 92 10.22 -2.17 29.94
C TYR A 92 9.64 -1.32 28.82
N ILE A 93 9.49 -1.92 27.63
CA ILE A 93 8.89 -1.25 26.46
C ILE A 93 7.52 -0.65 26.79
N ASP A 94 6.69 -1.35 27.58
CA ASP A 94 5.35 -0.91 27.94
C ASP A 94 5.34 0.42 28.76
N ASP A 95 6.46 0.82 29.37
CA ASP A 95 6.56 2.03 30.21
C ASP A 95 6.96 3.28 29.42
N TRP A 96 7.70 3.13 28.34
CA TRP A 96 8.25 4.25 27.56
C TRP A 96 7.72 4.34 26.14
N ARG A 97 7.14 3.27 25.59
CA ARG A 97 6.75 3.19 24.17
C ARG A 97 5.78 4.28 23.71
N HIS A 98 4.81 4.63 24.55
CA HIS A 98 3.85 5.69 24.25
C HIS A 98 4.46 7.10 24.32
N LYS A 99 5.60 7.28 25.01
CA LYS A 99 6.31 8.56 25.12
C LYS A 99 7.22 8.80 23.91
N GLU A 100 7.88 7.72 23.46
CA GLU A 100 8.81 7.75 22.33
C GLU A 100 8.10 7.74 20.97
N PHE A 101 6.91 7.13 20.91
CA PHE A 101 6.13 6.97 19.68
C PHE A 101 4.64 7.28 19.94
N PRO A 102 4.27 8.56 20.15
CA PRO A 102 2.94 8.96 20.62
C PRO A 102 1.82 8.76 19.60
N THR A 103 2.13 8.63 18.31
CA THR A 103 1.16 8.37 17.23
C THR A 103 0.68 6.92 17.18
N LEU A 104 1.38 6.01 17.86
CA LEU A 104 1.07 4.60 17.86
C LEU A 104 0.17 4.23 19.03
N GLN A 105 -0.58 3.15 18.86
CA GLN A 105 -1.47 2.62 19.90
C GLN A 105 -0.68 2.34 21.21
N PRO A 106 -1.10 2.87 22.38
CA PRO A 106 -0.38 2.64 23.62
C PRO A 106 -0.60 1.24 24.19
N PRO A 107 0.30 0.76 25.06
CA PRO A 107 0.14 -0.47 25.82
C PRO A 107 -1.15 -0.47 26.68
N LEU A 108 -1.66 -1.67 26.99
CA LEU A 108 -2.83 -1.85 27.85
C LEU A 108 -2.64 -1.19 29.22
N GLY A 109 -3.65 -0.45 29.68
CA GLY A 109 -3.65 0.22 30.98
C GLY A 109 -3.04 1.62 30.97
N GLN A 110 -2.30 2.01 29.92
CA GLN A 110 -1.79 3.37 29.75
C GLN A 110 -2.90 4.27 29.16
N ARG A 111 -3.35 5.27 29.93
CA ARG A 111 -4.18 6.37 29.41
C ARG A 111 -3.24 7.47 28.94
N SER A 112 -3.25 7.75 27.64
CA SER A 112 -2.59 8.94 27.11
C SER A 112 -3.41 10.18 27.46
N THR A 113 -2.71 11.21 27.91
CA THR A 113 -3.26 12.50 28.36
C THR A 113 -3.60 13.44 27.21
N ASP A 114 -3.15 13.13 25.99
CA ASP A 114 -3.28 14.00 24.82
C ASP A 114 -4.35 13.47 23.87
N ALA A 115 -5.23 14.36 23.41
CA ALA A 115 -6.29 14.08 22.45
C ALA A 115 -5.73 13.86 21.03
N ILE A 116 -4.89 12.84 20.85
CA ILE A 116 -4.43 12.40 19.53
C ILE A 116 -5.59 11.63 18.88
N GLU A 117 -6.28 12.28 17.92
CA GLU A 117 -7.50 11.76 17.29
C GLU A 117 -7.28 10.52 16.40
N GLU A 118 -6.07 10.32 15.88
CA GLU A 118 -5.73 9.26 14.93
C GLU A 118 -4.50 8.47 15.39
N ARG A 119 -4.73 7.34 16.07
CA ARG A 119 -3.68 6.37 16.41
C ARG A 119 -3.63 5.24 15.41
N GLU A 120 -2.44 4.70 15.25
CA GLU A 120 -2.14 3.65 14.28
C GLU A 120 -1.40 2.48 14.93
N ILE A 121 -1.44 1.34 14.24
CA ILE A 121 -0.61 0.18 14.47
C ILE A 121 0.33 0.07 13.28
N TYR A 122 1.63 -0.01 13.53
CA TYR A 122 2.66 -0.05 12.50
C TYR A 122 3.37 -1.40 12.49
N LEU A 123 3.27 -2.11 11.37
CA LEU A 123 3.78 -3.47 11.17
C LEU A 123 4.64 -3.58 9.89
N ASP A 124 5.26 -2.48 9.43
CA ASP A 124 6.14 -2.42 8.25
C ASP A 124 7.60 -2.03 8.58
N TYR A 125 8.12 -2.49 9.71
CA TYR A 125 9.49 -2.19 10.13
C TYR A 125 10.56 -2.57 9.09
N ALA A 126 10.39 -3.71 8.40
CA ALA A 126 11.28 -4.14 7.33
C ALA A 126 11.26 -3.20 6.11
N GLY A 127 10.19 -2.42 5.95
CA GLY A 127 10.05 -1.39 4.93
C GLY A 127 10.71 -0.09 5.36
N SER A 128 10.48 0.31 6.61
CA SER A 128 11.17 1.43 7.26
C SER A 128 11.05 1.30 8.78
N ALA A 129 12.14 1.52 9.51
CA ALA A 129 12.03 1.72 10.95
C ALA A 129 11.41 3.09 11.25
N LEU A 130 10.87 3.26 12.45
CA LEU A 130 10.40 4.55 12.95
C LEU A 130 11.47 5.22 13.83
N PRO A 131 11.78 6.52 13.64
CA PRO A 131 12.67 7.23 14.54
C PRO A 131 11.99 7.50 15.87
N SER A 132 12.74 7.38 16.98
CA SER A 132 12.20 7.71 18.30
C SER A 132 12.12 9.23 18.49
N LYS A 133 11.18 9.70 19.33
CA LYS A 133 11.10 11.12 19.71
C LYS A 133 12.43 11.62 20.26
N SER A 134 13.04 10.87 21.19
CA SER A 134 14.33 11.23 21.79
C SER A 134 15.46 11.34 20.75
N GLN A 135 15.48 10.46 19.73
CA GLN A 135 16.45 10.53 18.64
C GLN A 135 16.28 11.81 17.82
N MET A 136 15.04 12.16 17.46
CA MET A 136 14.75 13.37 16.69
C MET A 136 15.07 14.64 17.47
N GLU A 137 14.75 14.68 18.76
CA GLU A 137 15.10 15.81 19.64
C GLU A 137 16.61 15.98 19.77
N ALA A 138 17.36 14.88 19.94
CA ALA A 138 18.82 14.92 19.99
C ALA A 138 19.43 15.42 18.67
N SER A 139 18.94 14.94 17.53
CA SER A 139 19.35 15.44 16.21
C SER A 139 19.08 16.93 16.06
N PHE A 140 17.87 17.39 16.41
CA PHE A 140 17.52 18.81 16.34
C PHE A 140 18.43 19.67 17.22
N GLN A 141 18.67 19.26 18.47
CA GLN A 141 19.55 19.98 19.39
C GLN A 141 21.00 20.03 18.86
N SER A 142 21.52 18.90 18.37
CA SER A 142 22.87 18.77 17.84
C SER A 142 23.11 19.69 16.63
N LEU A 143 22.15 19.74 15.70
CA LEU A 143 22.23 20.54 14.47
C LEU A 143 21.97 22.03 14.71
N SER A 144 21.07 22.38 15.64
CA SER A 144 20.75 23.79 15.95
C SER A 144 21.83 24.47 16.80
N SER A 145 22.57 23.71 17.62
CA SER A 145 23.59 24.25 18.51
C SER A 145 24.95 24.48 17.82
N ASN A 146 25.14 24.00 16.59
CA ASN A 146 26.44 24.00 15.91
C ASN A 146 26.34 24.56 14.49
N VAL A 147 27.24 25.48 14.13
CA VAL A 147 27.40 25.89 12.73
C VAL A 147 28.15 24.78 11.99
N LEU A 148 27.47 24.12 11.05
CA LEU A 148 28.03 23.12 10.16
C LEU A 148 28.14 23.69 8.74
N ALA A 149 29.36 23.68 8.19
CA ALA A 149 29.65 24.10 6.82
C ALA A 149 29.98 22.90 5.92
N ASN A 150 30.08 23.15 4.61
CA ASN A 150 30.54 22.14 3.66
C ASN A 150 31.93 21.63 4.08
N PRO A 151 32.16 20.30 4.17
CA PRO A 151 33.43 19.73 4.60
C PRO A 151 34.62 20.06 3.67
N HIS A 152 34.36 20.52 2.44
CA HIS A 152 35.39 20.98 1.50
C HIS A 152 35.77 22.45 1.70
N SER A 153 35.06 23.19 2.56
CA SER A 153 35.42 24.56 2.92
C SER A 153 36.56 24.59 3.96
N SER A 154 37.16 25.76 4.15
CA SER A 154 38.14 26.01 5.22
C SER A 154 37.47 26.61 6.46
N GLY A 155 38.09 26.44 7.63
CA GLY A 155 37.70 27.09 8.89
C GLY A 155 36.94 26.21 9.88
N PRO A 156 36.61 26.75 11.07
CA PRO A 156 36.16 25.95 12.22
C PRO A 156 34.87 25.15 11.98
N ALA A 157 33.92 25.71 11.22
CA ALA A 157 32.66 25.03 10.91
C ALA A 157 32.86 23.82 9.99
N ALA A 158 33.76 23.91 9.00
CA ALA A 158 34.10 22.80 8.11
C ALA A 158 34.88 21.71 8.87
N SER A 159 35.84 22.09 9.72
CA SER A 159 36.55 21.15 10.60
C SER A 159 35.61 20.40 11.55
N ARG A 160 34.59 21.08 12.10
CA ARG A 160 33.56 20.45 12.94
C ARG A 160 32.72 19.44 12.15
N THR A 161 32.32 19.79 10.92
CA THR A 161 31.63 18.87 10.01
C THR A 161 32.49 17.63 9.74
N LEU A 162 33.77 17.81 9.39
CA LEU A 162 34.68 16.70 9.11
C LEU A 162 34.87 15.79 10.33
N LEU A 163 35.08 16.37 11.52
CA LEU A 163 35.16 15.62 12.77
C LEU A 163 33.89 14.81 13.03
N GLY A 164 32.72 15.41 12.84
CA GLY A 164 31.43 14.73 12.99
C GLY A 164 31.29 13.55 12.02
N ILE A 165 31.68 13.72 10.76
CA ILE A 165 31.71 12.63 9.76
C ILE A 165 32.65 11.50 10.22
N GLN A 166 33.85 11.82 10.70
CA GLN A 166 34.82 10.81 11.17
C GLN A 166 34.29 10.05 12.40
N GLN A 167 33.69 10.75 13.36
CA GLN A 167 33.05 10.13 14.52
C GLN A 167 31.93 9.17 14.09
N SER A 168 31.11 9.55 13.11
CA SER A 168 30.09 8.66 12.54
C SER A 168 30.70 7.45 11.85
N LYS A 169 31.80 7.60 11.09
CA LYS A 169 32.51 6.47 10.46
C LYS A 169 33.02 5.47 11.51
N THR A 170 33.71 5.95 12.55
CA THR A 170 34.19 5.09 13.64
C THR A 170 33.03 4.38 14.33
N ARG A 171 31.93 5.10 14.59
CA ARG A 171 30.72 4.53 15.20
C ARG A 171 30.14 3.38 14.38
N ILE A 172 30.03 3.59 13.06
CA ILE A 172 29.53 2.58 12.12
C ILE A 172 30.47 1.37 12.07
N LEU A 173 31.78 1.59 11.93
CA LEU A 173 32.77 0.51 11.89
C LEU A 173 32.73 -0.34 13.17
N ASN A 174 32.59 0.29 14.33
CA ASN A 174 32.49 -0.44 15.60
C ASN A 174 31.19 -1.26 15.69
N HIS A 175 30.06 -0.69 15.25
CA HIS A 175 28.77 -1.38 15.32
C HIS A 175 28.73 -2.67 14.48
N PHE A 176 29.39 -2.67 13.32
CA PHE A 176 29.45 -3.82 12.41
C PHE A 176 30.71 -4.68 12.58
N ASP A 177 31.49 -4.48 13.64
CA ASP A 177 32.82 -5.09 13.85
C ASP A 177 33.68 -5.09 12.57
N ALA A 178 33.76 -3.92 11.93
CA ALA A 178 34.43 -3.74 10.64
C ALA A 178 35.81 -3.06 10.79
N THR A 179 36.31 -2.93 12.03
CA THR A 179 37.61 -2.33 12.31
C THR A 179 38.76 -3.28 11.93
N ALA A 180 39.96 -2.73 11.72
CA ALA A 180 41.15 -3.54 11.52
C ALA A 180 41.56 -4.21 12.84
N GLY A 181 42.06 -5.45 12.75
CA GLY A 181 42.65 -6.17 13.88
C GLY A 181 43.98 -5.53 14.32
N ARG A 182 44.41 -5.85 15.55
CA ARG A 182 45.63 -5.27 16.15
C ARG A 182 46.90 -5.60 15.37
N PHE A 183 46.93 -6.71 14.63
CA PHE A 183 48.09 -7.16 13.85
C PHE A 183 47.91 -6.97 12.34
N ALA A 184 46.92 -6.19 11.91
CA ALA A 184 46.63 -5.97 10.48
C ALA A 184 47.80 -5.39 9.67
N SER A 185 48.76 -4.72 10.32
CA SER A 185 49.95 -4.12 9.68
C SER A 185 51.20 -5.02 9.69
N ILE A 186 51.15 -6.20 10.31
CA ILE A 186 52.32 -7.12 10.37
C ILE A 186 52.32 -7.99 9.11
N GLN A 187 53.36 -7.83 8.28
CA GLN A 187 53.55 -8.64 7.08
C GLN A 187 53.67 -10.13 7.44
N ARG A 188 52.90 -10.99 6.75
CA ARG A 188 52.89 -12.45 6.97
C ARG A 188 54.28 -13.05 6.76
N THR A 189 54.91 -13.54 7.82
CA THR A 189 55.91 -14.61 7.71
C THR A 189 55.18 -15.94 7.63
N GLN A 190 55.58 -16.83 6.71
CA GLN A 190 54.80 -18.00 6.26
C GLN A 190 54.43 -19.06 7.33
N ASP A 191 54.91 -18.95 8.58
CA ASP A 191 54.84 -20.05 9.56
C ASP A 191 54.08 -19.76 10.88
N SER A 192 53.29 -18.67 11.02
CA SER A 192 52.51 -18.45 12.25
C SER A 192 51.02 -18.74 12.06
N ALA A 193 50.49 -19.69 12.85
CA ALA A 193 49.08 -20.07 12.94
C ALA A 193 48.14 -18.84 13.02
N LEU A 194 47.00 -18.93 12.31
CA LEU A 194 45.92 -17.92 12.28
C LEU A 194 45.59 -17.42 13.70
N THR A 195 45.93 -16.17 14.00
CA THR A 195 45.26 -15.44 15.07
C THR A 195 44.14 -14.60 14.45
N SER A 196 42.96 -14.59 15.09
CA SER A 196 41.75 -13.86 14.66
C SER A 196 41.92 -12.34 14.60
N ASP A 197 43.07 -11.81 15.01
CA ASP A 197 43.38 -10.39 15.14
C ASP A 197 44.16 -9.82 13.93
N SER A 198 44.14 -10.53 12.79
CA SER A 198 44.83 -10.19 11.52
C SER A 198 43.90 -9.60 10.43
N HIS A 199 42.63 -9.35 10.75
CA HIS A 199 41.64 -8.79 9.83
C HIS A 199 42.04 -7.40 9.31
N SER A 200 41.98 -7.16 8.00
CA SER A 200 42.47 -5.91 7.37
C SER A 200 41.61 -4.69 7.67
N GLY A 201 40.34 -4.89 8.06
CA GLY A 201 39.35 -3.85 8.29
C GLY A 201 38.68 -3.37 7.01
N TYR A 202 37.68 -2.51 7.20
CA TYR A 202 36.91 -1.90 6.12
C TYR A 202 37.05 -0.37 6.12
N ASP A 203 36.86 0.20 4.95
CA ASP A 203 36.59 1.61 4.77
C ASP A 203 35.11 1.84 4.50
N VAL A 204 34.58 2.94 5.04
CA VAL A 204 33.18 3.35 4.95
C VAL A 204 33.01 4.42 3.88
N VAL A 205 32.22 4.08 2.87
CA VAL A 205 31.86 4.93 1.74
C VAL A 205 30.39 5.30 1.87
N PHE A 206 30.10 6.55 2.22
CA PHE A 206 28.71 7.00 2.39
C PHE A 206 28.00 7.10 1.05
N THR A 207 26.77 6.59 1.02
CA THR A 207 25.87 6.63 -0.13
C THR A 207 24.50 7.16 0.32
N SER A 208 23.59 7.42 -0.61
CA SER A 208 22.18 7.69 -0.37
C SER A 208 21.40 6.46 0.10
N GLY A 209 21.97 5.26 -0.05
CA GLY A 209 21.39 4.00 0.38
C GLY A 209 22.08 2.78 -0.25
N THR A 210 21.53 1.60 0.04
CA THR A 210 21.98 0.29 -0.47
C THR A 210 21.99 0.24 -2.00
N THR A 211 21.00 0.85 -2.65
CA THR A 211 20.91 0.88 -4.12
C THR A 211 22.09 1.61 -4.76
N GLU A 212 22.49 2.76 -4.22
CA GLU A 212 23.65 3.48 -4.73
C GLU A 212 24.95 2.74 -4.41
N ALA A 213 25.07 2.10 -3.24
CA ALA A 213 26.22 1.26 -2.92
C ALA A 213 26.43 0.12 -3.93
N LEU A 214 25.35 -0.59 -4.29
CA LEU A 214 25.36 -1.62 -5.33
C LEU A 214 25.72 -1.06 -6.71
N ARG A 215 25.17 0.11 -7.04
CA ARG A 215 25.49 0.82 -8.29
C ARG A 215 26.97 1.18 -8.37
N VAL A 216 27.55 1.75 -7.31
CA VAL A 216 28.97 2.12 -7.25
C VAL A 216 29.85 0.90 -7.48
N VAL A 217 29.54 -0.24 -6.87
CA VAL A 217 30.28 -1.49 -7.13
C VAL A 217 30.11 -1.90 -8.59
N ALA A 218 28.91 -1.92 -9.16
CA ALA A 218 28.72 -2.28 -10.57
C ALA A 218 29.41 -1.33 -11.55
N GLU A 219 29.46 -0.03 -11.30
CA GLU A 219 30.14 0.93 -12.19
C GLU A 219 31.67 0.79 -12.14
N ARG A 220 32.21 0.22 -11.06
CA ARG A 220 33.66 0.20 -10.80
C ARG A 220 34.29 -1.19 -10.92
N PHE A 221 33.51 -2.24 -10.78
CA PHE A 221 34.01 -3.60 -10.83
C PHE A 221 34.47 -4.00 -12.25
N PRO A 222 35.59 -4.72 -12.41
CA PRO A 222 36.14 -5.08 -13.72
C PRO A 222 35.36 -6.24 -14.35
N TRP A 223 34.28 -5.90 -15.06
CA TRP A 223 33.38 -6.86 -15.70
C TRP A 223 33.95 -7.55 -16.94
N GLN A 224 35.05 -7.04 -17.47
CA GLN A 224 35.77 -7.63 -18.57
C GLN A 224 37.26 -7.60 -18.26
N THR A 225 38.08 -8.41 -18.92
CA THR A 225 39.54 -8.28 -18.91
C THR A 225 40.02 -7.49 -20.13
N SER A 226 41.30 -7.10 -20.18
CA SER A 226 41.86 -6.35 -21.32
C SER A 226 41.85 -7.13 -22.64
N ASP A 227 41.90 -8.46 -22.57
CA ASP A 227 41.79 -9.40 -23.69
C ASP A 227 40.32 -9.78 -24.02
N GLY A 228 39.35 -9.15 -23.35
CA GLY A 228 37.94 -9.24 -23.70
C GLY A 228 37.16 -10.36 -23.01
N GLN A 229 37.76 -11.14 -22.10
CA GLN A 229 37.06 -12.19 -21.34
C GLN A 229 36.04 -11.59 -20.38
N GLN A 230 34.84 -12.16 -20.35
CA GLN A 230 33.74 -11.67 -19.51
C GLN A 230 33.85 -12.22 -18.09
N SER A 231 33.71 -11.34 -17.11
CA SER A 231 33.49 -11.69 -15.71
C SER A 231 32.03 -12.08 -15.48
N ILE A 232 31.77 -12.87 -14.44
CA ILE A 232 30.42 -13.32 -14.08
C ILE A 232 29.87 -12.48 -12.93
N LEU A 233 28.65 -11.98 -13.09
CA LEU A 233 27.80 -11.54 -11.99
C LEU A 233 26.82 -12.67 -11.66
N LEU A 234 27.07 -13.38 -10.56
CA LEU A 234 26.14 -14.34 -9.96
C LEU A 234 25.35 -13.64 -8.87
N TYR A 235 24.02 -13.74 -8.89
CA TYR A 235 23.19 -13.20 -7.82
C TYR A 235 22.08 -14.16 -7.38
N ALA A 236 21.70 -14.09 -6.11
CA ALA A 236 20.63 -14.92 -5.57
C ALA A 236 19.25 -14.44 -6.04
N GLN A 237 18.37 -15.35 -6.43
CA GLN A 237 17.02 -15.05 -6.93
C GLN A 237 16.16 -14.27 -5.91
N ASN A 238 16.37 -14.51 -4.62
CA ASN A 238 15.66 -13.83 -3.54
C ASN A 238 16.19 -12.41 -3.23
N SER A 239 17.14 -11.89 -4.01
CA SER A 239 17.72 -10.56 -3.84
C SER A 239 16.69 -9.44 -3.98
N HIS A 240 16.97 -8.31 -3.35
CA HIS A 240 16.19 -7.08 -3.51
C HIS A 240 16.36 -6.51 -4.93
N SER A 241 15.36 -5.79 -5.45
CA SER A 241 15.33 -5.23 -6.80
C SER A 241 16.48 -4.27 -7.10
N SER A 242 17.15 -3.75 -6.07
CA SER A 242 18.39 -2.99 -6.22
C SER A 242 19.53 -3.80 -6.84
N VAL A 243 19.59 -5.12 -6.60
CA VAL A 243 20.54 -6.03 -7.27
C VAL A 243 20.16 -6.22 -8.73
N LEU A 244 18.87 -6.18 -9.08
CA LEU A 244 18.43 -6.15 -10.48
C LEU A 244 18.80 -4.83 -11.18
N GLY A 245 18.84 -3.71 -10.44
CA GLY A 245 19.41 -2.47 -10.97
C GLY A 245 20.92 -2.55 -11.20
N MET A 246 21.65 -3.16 -10.26
CA MET A 246 23.09 -3.46 -10.40
C MET A 246 23.37 -4.33 -11.62
N ARG A 247 22.52 -5.34 -11.85
CA ARG A 247 22.56 -6.24 -13.00
C ARG A 247 22.54 -5.48 -14.32
N GLU A 248 21.64 -4.51 -14.50
CA GLU A 248 21.57 -3.71 -15.74
C GLU A 248 22.88 -2.96 -16.02
N VAL A 249 23.48 -2.36 -14.98
CA VAL A 249 24.77 -1.67 -15.10
C VAL A 249 25.88 -2.66 -15.46
N ALA A 250 25.94 -3.82 -14.80
CA ALA A 250 26.94 -4.84 -15.07
C ALA A 250 26.83 -5.39 -16.50
N ILE A 251 25.62 -5.64 -17.03
CA ILE A 251 25.41 -6.04 -18.44
C ILE A 251 25.97 -4.98 -19.38
N SER A 252 25.65 -3.71 -19.14
CA SER A 252 26.08 -2.61 -20.02
C SER A 252 27.61 -2.47 -20.07
N LEU A 253 28.31 -2.99 -19.07
CA LEU A 253 29.77 -3.01 -18.95
C LEU A 253 30.39 -4.38 -19.31
N GLY A 254 29.62 -5.31 -19.88
CA GLY A 254 30.13 -6.56 -20.46
C GLY A 254 30.08 -7.79 -19.55
N ALA A 255 29.41 -7.73 -18.40
CA ALA A 255 29.29 -8.88 -17.50
C ALA A 255 28.41 -10.00 -18.07
N ARG A 256 28.79 -11.25 -17.82
CA ARG A 256 27.92 -12.42 -18.00
C ARG A 256 27.05 -12.61 -16.77
N LEU A 257 25.74 -12.75 -16.94
CA LEU A 257 24.82 -12.91 -15.82
C LEU A 257 24.53 -14.37 -15.48
N MET A 258 24.36 -14.62 -14.19
CA MET A 258 23.80 -15.85 -13.66
C MET A 258 22.91 -15.54 -12.45
N CYS A 259 21.74 -16.16 -12.39
CA CYS A 259 20.82 -16.05 -11.26
C CYS A 259 20.48 -17.46 -10.79
N LEU A 260 20.68 -17.76 -9.51
CA LEU A 260 20.38 -19.06 -8.91
C LEU A 260 19.54 -18.88 -7.63
N PRO A 261 18.70 -19.85 -7.25
CA PRO A 261 18.11 -19.92 -5.92
C PRO A 261 19.20 -19.88 -4.84
N ILE A 262 18.90 -19.30 -3.68
CA ILE A 262 19.89 -19.15 -2.62
C ILE A 262 20.31 -20.53 -2.06
N GLU A 263 19.38 -21.46 -2.01
CA GLU A 263 19.59 -22.83 -1.53
C GLU A 263 20.57 -23.59 -2.44
N GLU A 264 20.52 -23.32 -3.75
CA GLU A 264 21.48 -23.87 -4.71
C GLU A 264 22.87 -23.29 -4.44
N ILE A 265 22.99 -21.97 -4.26
CA ILE A 265 24.25 -21.29 -3.93
C ILE A 265 24.84 -21.83 -2.62
N GLU A 266 24.03 -22.07 -1.59
CA GLU A 266 24.45 -22.66 -0.31
C GLU A 266 24.93 -24.11 -0.42
N SER A 267 24.43 -24.84 -1.43
CA SER A 267 24.80 -26.22 -1.72
C SER A 267 26.08 -26.34 -2.57
N MET A 268 26.47 -25.26 -3.26
CA MET A 268 27.63 -25.27 -4.14
C MET A 268 28.92 -25.57 -3.38
N THR A 269 29.78 -26.40 -4.00
CA THR A 269 31.13 -26.66 -3.49
C THR A 269 32.14 -25.69 -4.10
N LYS A 270 33.36 -25.70 -3.56
CA LYS A 270 34.49 -24.96 -4.12
C LYS A 270 34.73 -25.31 -5.58
N GLU A 271 34.60 -26.59 -5.95
CA GLU A 271 34.76 -27.08 -7.32
C GLU A 271 33.66 -26.53 -8.24
N SER A 272 32.40 -26.47 -7.79
CA SER A 272 31.31 -25.87 -8.56
C SER A 272 31.57 -24.39 -8.86
N PHE A 273 32.01 -23.61 -7.87
CA PHE A 273 32.39 -22.21 -8.07
C PHE A 273 33.60 -22.06 -9.00
N ALA A 274 34.61 -22.91 -8.86
CA ALA A 274 35.81 -22.89 -9.71
C ALA A 274 35.47 -23.27 -11.16
N GLN A 275 34.60 -24.25 -11.39
CA GLN A 275 34.12 -24.65 -12.72
C GLN A 275 33.34 -23.52 -13.40
N LEU A 276 32.42 -22.88 -12.67
CA LEU A 276 31.69 -21.72 -13.18
C LEU A 276 32.64 -20.58 -13.56
N ARG A 277 33.63 -20.27 -12.71
CA ARG A 277 34.65 -19.28 -13.03
C ARG A 277 35.45 -19.65 -14.28
N ASN A 278 35.89 -20.90 -14.41
CA ASN A 278 36.72 -21.34 -15.54
C ASN A 278 35.95 -21.48 -16.86
N SER A 279 34.62 -21.65 -16.81
CA SER A 279 33.76 -21.70 -18.01
C SER A 279 33.80 -20.43 -18.86
N THR A 280 34.39 -19.33 -18.36
CA THR A 280 34.62 -18.12 -19.15
C THR A 280 35.67 -18.31 -20.24
N ASN A 281 36.52 -19.34 -20.18
CA ASN A 281 37.73 -19.47 -21.01
C ASN A 281 37.57 -20.27 -22.32
N ASN A 282 36.35 -20.66 -22.73
CA ASN A 282 36.13 -21.58 -23.86
C ASN A 282 36.33 -20.99 -25.28
N GLY A 283 37.22 -19.98 -25.42
CA GLY A 283 37.56 -19.36 -26.70
C GLY A 283 38.92 -19.75 -27.31
N ALA A 284 39.80 -20.48 -26.61
CA ALA A 284 41.14 -20.79 -27.14
C ALA A 284 41.59 -22.24 -26.81
N ASN A 285 41.55 -23.10 -27.83
CA ASN A 285 42.18 -24.42 -27.84
C ASN A 285 43.71 -24.31 -27.98
N ASP A 286 44.42 -23.81 -26.98
CA ASP A 286 45.87 -24.07 -26.92
C ASP A 286 46.36 -24.35 -25.50
N SER A 287 46.52 -25.64 -25.23
CA SER A 287 47.14 -26.17 -24.02
C SER A 287 48.65 -26.01 -24.12
N SER A 288 49.17 -24.85 -23.73
CA SER A 288 50.48 -24.77 -23.06
C SER A 288 50.72 -23.36 -22.51
N THR A 289 51.07 -23.30 -21.21
CA THR A 289 51.54 -22.10 -20.49
C THR A 289 50.57 -20.90 -20.48
N ILE A 290 49.44 -21.02 -19.79
CA ILE A 290 48.59 -19.87 -19.44
C ILE A 290 48.85 -19.51 -17.97
N GLU A 291 49.57 -18.40 -17.75
CA GLU A 291 49.55 -17.70 -16.47
C GLU A 291 48.10 -17.36 -16.10
N ASN A 292 47.77 -17.55 -14.83
CA ASN A 292 46.43 -17.52 -14.24
C ASN A 292 45.79 -16.10 -14.25
N TYR A 293 45.56 -15.50 -15.42
CA TYR A 293 44.78 -14.25 -15.56
C TYR A 293 43.27 -14.57 -15.47
N GLY A 294 42.84 -15.11 -14.34
CA GLY A 294 41.43 -15.44 -14.12
C GLY A 294 40.57 -14.18 -14.07
N THR A 295 39.42 -14.19 -14.74
CA THR A 295 38.38 -13.16 -14.64
C THR A 295 37.98 -12.91 -13.17
N ASN A 296 37.60 -11.67 -12.86
CA ASN A 296 37.14 -11.27 -11.53
C ASN A 296 35.63 -11.52 -11.44
N CYS A 297 35.18 -12.62 -10.84
CA CYS A 297 33.74 -12.90 -10.73
C CYS A 297 33.17 -12.35 -9.40
N LEU A 298 31.93 -11.88 -9.42
CA LEU A 298 31.24 -11.31 -8.27
C LEU A 298 29.98 -12.13 -7.94
N LEU A 299 29.87 -12.56 -6.68
CA LEU A 299 28.65 -13.14 -6.11
C LEU A 299 27.95 -12.09 -5.23
N VAL A 300 26.65 -11.88 -5.47
CA VAL A 300 25.79 -10.95 -4.74
C VAL A 300 24.60 -11.67 -4.12
N PHE A 301 24.43 -11.57 -2.80
CA PHE A 301 23.27 -12.15 -2.13
C PHE A 301 22.91 -11.39 -0.84
N PRO A 302 21.65 -11.46 -0.38
CA PRO A 302 21.24 -10.85 0.87
C PRO A 302 21.60 -11.73 2.07
N ALA A 303 22.07 -11.12 3.16
CA ALA A 303 22.23 -11.80 4.46
C ALA A 303 20.89 -12.12 5.13
N GLU A 304 19.82 -11.41 4.75
CA GLU A 304 18.44 -11.74 5.11
C GLU A 304 17.48 -11.28 4.01
N CYS A 305 16.58 -12.15 3.58
CA CYS A 305 15.58 -11.84 2.55
C CYS A 305 14.48 -10.90 3.10
N ASN A 306 14.16 -9.82 2.37
CA ASN A 306 13.12 -8.86 2.75
C ASN A 306 11.69 -9.41 2.60
N PHE A 307 11.51 -10.50 1.81
CA PHE A 307 10.20 -11.14 1.60
C PHE A 307 9.92 -12.20 2.66
N GLY A 308 10.67 -13.30 2.62
CA GLY A 308 10.40 -14.49 3.42
C GLY A 308 11.23 -14.63 4.69
N GLY A 309 12.10 -13.65 5.01
CA GLY A 309 12.94 -13.66 6.22
C GLY A 309 14.06 -14.72 6.22
N HIS A 310 14.28 -15.42 5.10
CA HIS A 310 15.34 -16.43 4.99
C HIS A 310 16.72 -15.80 5.20
N LYS A 311 17.53 -16.43 6.06
CA LYS A 311 18.91 -16.07 6.36
C LYS A 311 19.81 -17.21 5.88
N PRO A 312 20.55 -17.04 4.78
CA PRO A 312 21.47 -18.09 4.33
C PRO A 312 22.64 -18.23 5.31
N ASN A 313 23.30 -19.40 5.31
CA ASN A 313 24.58 -19.63 5.95
C ASN A 313 25.67 -18.83 5.23
N SER A 314 25.65 -17.52 5.47
CA SER A 314 26.47 -16.52 4.80
C SER A 314 27.95 -16.81 5.00
N GLN A 315 28.34 -17.27 6.19
CA GLN A 315 29.73 -17.67 6.47
C GLN A 315 30.21 -18.74 5.50
N LYS A 316 29.47 -19.86 5.41
CA LYS A 316 29.83 -20.98 4.54
C LYS A 316 29.89 -20.56 3.07
N VAL A 317 28.91 -19.78 2.60
CA VAL A 317 28.86 -19.32 1.21
C VAL A 317 30.05 -18.43 0.89
N ILE A 318 30.35 -17.44 1.75
CA ILE A 318 31.47 -16.52 1.57
C ILE A 318 32.80 -17.27 1.52
N GLU A 319 33.07 -18.11 2.51
CA GLU A 319 34.32 -18.88 2.59
C GLU A 319 34.50 -19.79 1.37
N THR A 320 33.45 -20.50 0.97
CA THR A 320 33.49 -21.44 -0.15
C THR A 320 33.78 -20.71 -1.47
N ALA A 321 33.02 -19.64 -1.76
CA ALA A 321 33.18 -18.87 -2.99
C ALA A 321 34.52 -18.12 -3.05
N GLN A 322 34.96 -17.47 -1.96
CA GLN A 322 36.27 -16.80 -1.90
C GLN A 322 37.42 -17.80 -2.05
N SER A 323 37.29 -19.02 -1.51
CA SER A 323 38.31 -20.06 -1.70
C SER A 323 38.47 -20.51 -3.15
N ALA A 324 37.44 -20.30 -4.00
CA ALA A 324 37.46 -20.50 -5.45
C ALA A 324 37.86 -19.22 -6.23
N GLY A 325 38.19 -18.13 -5.51
CA GLY A 325 38.62 -16.85 -6.07
C GLY A 325 37.49 -15.97 -6.62
N TRP A 326 36.28 -16.12 -6.07
CA TRP A 326 35.18 -15.17 -6.29
C TRP A 326 35.24 -14.01 -5.28
N HIS A 327 34.82 -12.82 -5.72
CA HIS A 327 34.56 -11.69 -4.84
C HIS A 327 33.10 -11.72 -4.35
N ILE A 328 32.86 -11.17 -3.16
CA ILE A 328 31.54 -11.16 -2.53
C ILE A 328 31.04 -9.75 -2.28
N MET A 329 29.80 -9.48 -2.69
CA MET A 329 29.02 -8.31 -2.26
C MET A 329 27.80 -8.76 -1.45
N LEU A 330 27.82 -8.46 -0.15
CA LEU A 330 26.78 -8.87 0.79
C LEU A 330 25.78 -7.73 1.07
N ASP A 331 24.50 -7.94 0.73
CA ASP A 331 23.44 -7.00 1.14
C ASP A 331 23.01 -7.31 2.59
N ILE A 332 23.45 -6.47 3.52
CA ILE A 332 23.14 -6.59 4.95
C ILE A 332 21.97 -5.69 5.38
N ALA A 333 21.32 -4.97 4.45
CA ALA A 333 20.36 -3.92 4.79
C ALA A 333 19.16 -4.43 5.61
N LYS A 334 18.70 -5.66 5.33
CA LYS A 334 17.65 -6.29 6.12
C LYS A 334 18.21 -6.91 7.41
N ALA A 335 19.26 -7.72 7.31
CA ALA A 335 19.85 -8.42 8.47
C ALA A 335 20.28 -7.44 9.59
N ALA A 336 20.90 -6.32 9.22
CA ALA A 336 21.32 -5.29 10.17
C ALA A 336 20.16 -4.60 10.89
N SER A 337 18.94 -4.63 10.33
CA SER A 337 17.75 -4.06 10.99
C SER A 337 17.10 -5.03 11.99
N THR A 338 17.42 -6.31 11.90
CA THR A 338 16.72 -7.39 12.64
C THR A 338 17.61 -8.20 13.54
N GLY A 339 18.92 -8.04 13.46
CA GLY A 339 19.88 -8.72 14.32
C GLY A 339 21.29 -8.16 14.24
N PRO A 340 22.21 -8.67 15.08
CA PRO A 340 23.61 -8.32 15.02
C PRO A 340 24.24 -8.80 13.71
N VAL A 341 25.16 -8.01 13.15
CA VAL A 341 25.93 -8.34 11.95
C VAL A 341 27.39 -8.00 12.21
N SER A 342 28.28 -8.98 12.08
CA SER A 342 29.72 -8.82 12.23
C SER A 342 30.40 -9.00 10.87
N LEU A 343 31.00 -7.93 10.35
CA LEU A 343 31.76 -7.97 9.10
C LEU A 343 33.15 -8.57 9.28
N ARG A 344 33.69 -8.61 10.50
CA ARG A 344 34.91 -9.38 10.81
C ARG A 344 34.67 -10.87 10.63
N ASP A 345 33.55 -11.37 11.15
CA ASP A 345 33.24 -12.80 11.10
C ASP A 345 32.88 -13.23 9.68
N LEU A 346 31.91 -12.52 9.07
CA LEU A 346 31.44 -12.80 7.71
C LEU A 346 32.51 -12.51 6.64
N ASN A 347 33.34 -11.49 6.85
CA ASN A 347 34.52 -11.16 6.05
C ASN A 347 34.34 -10.97 4.51
N PRO A 348 33.20 -10.46 3.99
CA PRO A 348 32.99 -10.27 2.55
C PRO A 348 33.90 -9.17 1.96
N ASP A 349 34.12 -9.14 0.64
CA ASP A 349 34.89 -8.07 0.01
C ASP A 349 34.16 -6.72 0.09
N PHE A 350 32.84 -6.76 -0.10
CA PHE A 350 31.96 -5.61 -0.05
C PHE A 350 30.69 -5.92 0.76
N ALA A 351 30.16 -4.92 1.45
CA ALA A 351 28.84 -5.01 2.08
C ALA A 351 28.08 -3.68 1.98
N CYS A 352 26.75 -3.70 2.02
CA CYS A 352 25.96 -2.48 1.94
C CYS A 352 24.77 -2.42 2.90
N VAL A 353 24.46 -1.21 3.39
CA VAL A 353 23.39 -0.97 4.36
C VAL A 353 22.70 0.37 4.11
N SER A 354 21.42 0.47 4.49
CA SER A 354 20.68 1.73 4.58
C SER A 354 20.27 1.98 6.02
N PHE A 355 20.66 3.11 6.61
CA PHE A 355 20.53 3.31 8.05
C PHE A 355 19.09 3.59 8.51
N TYR A 356 18.25 4.14 7.65
CA TYR A 356 16.82 4.32 7.97
C TYR A 356 16.09 2.99 8.23
N LYS A 357 16.61 1.85 7.74
CA LYS A 357 16.06 0.54 8.07
C LYS A 357 16.37 0.12 9.52
N LEU A 358 17.42 0.65 10.13
CA LEU A 358 17.82 0.32 11.51
C LEU A 358 17.06 1.17 12.53
N PHE A 359 16.89 2.47 12.27
CA PHE A 359 16.34 3.40 13.26
C PHE A 359 15.56 4.59 12.65
N GLY A 360 15.15 4.49 11.38
CA GLY A 360 14.13 5.35 10.77
C GLY A 360 14.58 6.73 10.28
N SER A 361 15.60 7.33 10.90
CA SER A 361 16.10 8.66 10.52
C SER A 361 17.63 8.76 10.68
N PRO A 362 18.33 9.42 9.76
CA PRO A 362 17.82 10.09 8.56
C PRO A 362 17.57 9.13 7.40
N THR A 363 16.65 9.50 6.53
CA THR A 363 16.50 8.89 5.21
C THR A 363 17.54 9.45 4.23
N GLY A 364 17.84 8.70 3.16
CA GLY A 364 18.82 9.14 2.17
C GLY A 364 20.28 9.08 2.64
N VAL A 365 20.58 8.23 3.63
CA VAL A 365 21.95 7.91 4.05
C VAL A 365 22.10 6.39 4.22
N GLY A 366 23.10 5.84 3.55
CA GLY A 366 23.55 4.46 3.63
C GLY A 366 25.07 4.39 3.56
N SER A 367 25.57 3.16 3.45
CA SER A 367 27.01 2.94 3.31
C SER A 367 27.31 1.73 2.44
N LEU A 368 28.38 1.85 1.67
CA LEU A 368 29.17 0.76 1.13
C LEU A 368 30.38 0.55 2.06
N PHE A 369 30.58 -0.68 2.50
CA PHE A 369 31.79 -1.13 3.19
C PHE A 369 32.70 -1.75 2.14
N VAL A 370 33.93 -1.28 2.06
CA VAL A 370 34.95 -1.82 1.15
C VAL A 370 36.08 -2.39 1.99
N LYS A 371 36.31 -3.68 1.88
CA LYS A 371 37.44 -4.32 2.58
C LYS A 371 38.73 -3.68 2.08
N ARG A 372 39.65 -3.33 2.97
CA ARG A 372 40.86 -2.57 2.59
C ARG A 372 41.69 -3.25 1.51
N THR A 373 41.71 -4.59 1.50
CA THR A 373 42.41 -5.39 0.48
C THR A 373 41.69 -5.45 -0.87
N ALA A 374 40.45 -4.97 -0.96
CA ALA A 374 39.63 -4.95 -2.17
C ALA A 374 39.43 -3.52 -2.71
N VAL A 375 40.04 -2.49 -2.10
CA VAL A 375 39.93 -1.09 -2.56
C VAL A 375 40.48 -0.92 -3.96
N ASP A 376 41.64 -1.52 -4.25
CA ASP A 376 42.32 -1.40 -5.54
C ASP A 376 41.48 -1.96 -6.69
N LEU A 377 40.66 -2.99 -6.41
CA LEU A 377 39.73 -3.59 -7.38
C LEU A 377 38.69 -2.60 -7.91
N LEU A 378 38.29 -1.61 -7.10
CA LEU A 378 37.30 -0.59 -7.49
C LEU A 378 37.92 0.74 -7.93
N SER A 379 39.18 1.01 -7.58
CA SER A 379 39.84 2.29 -7.93
C SER A 379 40.49 2.28 -9.31
N GLU A 380 40.84 1.11 -9.86
CA GLU A 380 41.66 0.99 -11.07
C GLU A 380 40.90 0.54 -12.34
N SER A 381 39.59 0.76 -12.44
CA SER A 381 38.88 0.36 -13.67
C SER A 381 39.39 1.11 -14.90
N LYS A 382 40.23 0.44 -15.70
CA LYS A 382 40.86 0.95 -16.94
C LYS A 382 39.93 0.89 -18.15
N GLN A 383 38.74 0.29 -18.01
CA GLN A 383 37.85 -0.04 -19.14
C GLN A 383 36.76 1.00 -19.40
N HIS A 384 36.37 1.76 -18.39
CA HIS A 384 35.40 2.84 -18.53
C HIS A 384 35.82 4.00 -17.67
N ARG A 385 35.78 5.21 -18.22
CA ARG A 385 36.04 6.42 -17.42
C ARG A 385 34.85 6.62 -16.49
N PRO A 386 35.03 6.46 -15.17
CA PRO A 386 33.91 6.55 -14.26
C PRO A 386 33.38 7.98 -14.19
N TYR A 387 32.14 8.13 -13.73
CA TYR A 387 31.62 9.47 -13.40
C TYR A 387 32.50 10.12 -12.33
N VAL A 388 33.04 11.30 -12.65
CA VAL A 388 33.88 12.10 -11.76
C VAL A 388 33.14 13.41 -11.44
N GLY A 389 33.08 13.75 -10.16
CA GLY A 389 32.43 14.96 -9.67
C GLY A 389 33.18 15.55 -8.47
N GLY A 390 32.69 16.63 -7.87
CA GLY A 390 33.43 17.36 -6.83
C GLY A 390 33.90 16.43 -5.70
N GLY A 391 35.20 16.42 -5.39
CA GLY A 391 35.77 15.60 -4.31
C GLY A 391 36.23 14.20 -4.70
N SER A 392 35.96 13.70 -5.91
CA SER A 392 36.50 12.42 -6.42
C SER A 392 37.73 12.56 -7.33
N PHE A 393 38.24 13.79 -7.51
CA PHE A 393 39.41 14.09 -8.32
C PHE A 393 40.41 15.01 -7.64
N ASN A 394 41.68 14.83 -8.02
CA ASN A 394 42.78 15.73 -7.68
C ASN A 394 42.92 16.86 -8.72
N LEU A 395 42.59 16.58 -9.98
CA LEU A 395 42.59 17.57 -11.07
C LEU A 395 41.49 17.24 -12.08
N ILE A 396 40.78 18.26 -12.57
CA ILE A 396 39.92 18.17 -13.75
C ILE A 396 40.06 19.46 -14.56
N LEU A 397 40.29 19.34 -15.86
CA LEU A 397 40.37 20.50 -16.75
C LEU A 397 39.03 20.72 -17.43
N ALA A 398 38.55 21.97 -17.44
CA ALA A 398 37.24 22.31 -18.02
C ALA A 398 37.26 22.37 -19.56
N ASN A 399 38.41 22.68 -20.13
CA ASN A 399 38.59 22.91 -21.57
C ASN A 399 39.36 21.78 -22.28
N GLN A 400 39.80 20.78 -21.54
CA GLN A 400 40.60 19.67 -22.06
C GLN A 400 40.07 18.37 -21.50
N ASP A 401 40.23 17.31 -22.28
CA ASP A 401 39.81 15.98 -21.87
C ASP A 401 40.82 15.33 -20.90
N MET A 402 40.99 15.94 -19.73
CA MET A 402 41.96 15.52 -18.71
C MET A 402 41.33 15.54 -17.32
N SER A 403 41.41 14.40 -16.62
CA SER A 403 41.04 14.28 -15.21
C SER A 403 41.99 13.32 -14.50
N ALA A 404 42.45 13.69 -13.32
CA ALA A 404 43.19 12.81 -12.41
C ALA A 404 42.30 12.51 -11.19
N PRO A 405 41.76 11.29 -11.05
CA PRO A 405 40.93 10.92 -9.91
C PRO A 405 41.76 10.93 -8.61
N SER A 406 41.08 11.09 -7.47
CA SER A 406 41.70 10.88 -6.15
C SER A 406 42.03 9.40 -5.94
N SER A 407 42.95 9.07 -5.03
CA SER A 407 43.34 7.68 -4.73
C SER A 407 42.44 7.03 -3.68
N GLY A 408 42.34 5.70 -3.74
CA GLY A 408 41.61 4.88 -2.76
C GLY A 408 40.10 5.11 -2.77
N VAL A 409 39.45 4.93 -1.61
CA VAL A 409 37.97 4.99 -1.48
C VAL A 409 37.35 6.35 -1.78
N SER A 410 38.11 7.44 -1.68
CA SER A 410 37.62 8.79 -2.01
C SER A 410 37.27 8.93 -3.49
N SER A 411 37.85 8.09 -4.35
CA SER A 411 37.53 8.03 -5.78
C SER A 411 36.12 7.52 -6.07
N LEU A 412 35.49 6.84 -5.12
CA LEU A 412 34.23 6.11 -5.30
C LEU A 412 32.99 6.98 -5.09
N VAL A 413 33.13 8.18 -4.51
CA VAL A 413 32.00 9.07 -4.20
C VAL A 413 32.27 10.44 -4.76
N SER A 414 31.28 10.97 -5.44
CA SER A 414 31.33 12.31 -6.02
C SER A 414 30.32 13.24 -5.33
N GLY A 415 30.69 14.51 -5.21
CA GLY A 415 29.86 15.56 -4.63
C GLY A 415 30.06 15.78 -3.13
N THR A 416 29.32 16.75 -2.60
CA THR A 416 29.29 17.01 -1.15
C THR A 416 28.44 15.94 -0.47
N PRO A 417 28.96 15.24 0.55
CA PRO A 417 28.20 14.20 1.24
C PRO A 417 27.01 14.81 2.02
N ASN A 418 25.99 13.99 2.33
CA ASN A 418 24.91 14.37 3.24
C ASN A 418 25.42 14.50 4.68
N PHE A 419 26.25 15.50 4.94
CA PHE A 419 27.06 15.60 6.15
C PHE A 419 26.22 15.80 7.41
N ARG A 420 25.05 16.46 7.31
CA ARG A 420 24.13 16.58 8.46
C ARG A 420 23.52 15.24 8.79
N GLY A 421 22.95 14.54 7.80
CA GLY A 421 22.40 13.21 8.00
C GLY A 421 23.44 12.21 8.52
N ILE A 422 24.67 12.24 7.99
CA ILE A 422 25.77 11.40 8.48
C ILE A 422 26.05 11.64 9.97
N ILE A 423 26.05 12.89 10.43
CA ILE A 423 26.29 13.24 11.84
C ILE A 423 25.14 12.76 12.74
N GLU A 424 23.90 12.84 12.25
CA GLU A 424 22.69 12.40 12.97
C GLU A 424 22.65 10.89 13.23
N LEU A 425 23.31 10.08 12.39
CA LEU A 425 23.35 8.61 12.55
C LEU A 425 23.77 8.17 13.96
N ARG A 426 24.64 8.93 14.62
CA ARG A 426 25.14 8.61 15.96
C ARG A 426 24.00 8.49 16.96
N HIS A 427 23.00 9.38 16.89
CA HIS A 427 21.85 9.35 17.80
C HIS A 427 20.95 8.13 17.58
N GLY A 428 20.88 7.62 16.34
CA GLY A 428 20.21 6.36 16.02
C GLY A 428 20.94 5.15 16.63
N PHE A 429 22.28 5.12 16.55
CA PHE A 429 23.08 4.08 17.21
C PHE A 429 22.98 4.16 18.74
N ASP A 430 22.96 5.36 19.32
CA ASP A 430 22.80 5.55 20.76
C ASP A 430 21.42 5.05 21.26
N GLU A 431 20.38 5.12 20.41
CA GLU A 431 19.08 4.51 20.71
C GLU A 431 19.18 2.98 20.73
N ILE A 432 19.82 2.36 19.74
CA ILE A 432 20.03 0.90 19.71
C ILE A 432 20.78 0.42 20.95
N GLU A 433 21.85 1.12 21.34
CA GLU A 433 22.61 0.76 22.55
C GLU A 433 21.80 0.93 23.83
N ARG A 434 20.99 1.99 23.93
CA ARG A 434 20.10 2.19 25.08
C ARG A 434 19.07 1.08 25.24
N LEU A 435 18.69 0.42 24.14
CA LEU A 435 17.83 -0.77 24.13
C LEU A 435 18.59 -2.09 24.44
N GLY A 436 19.90 -2.04 24.61
CA GLY A 436 20.74 -3.22 24.88
C GLY A 436 21.30 -3.88 23.62
N GLY A 437 21.30 -3.18 22.47
CA GLY A 437 21.88 -3.66 21.23
C GLY A 437 20.94 -4.47 20.34
N MET A 438 21.45 -4.87 19.17
CA MET A 438 20.66 -5.60 18.16
C MET A 438 20.24 -7.00 18.59
N GLU A 439 20.99 -7.67 19.47
CA GLU A 439 20.61 -8.97 20.03
C GLU A 439 19.29 -8.90 20.81
N LYS A 440 19.11 -7.85 21.63
CA LYS A 440 17.87 -7.64 22.38
C LYS A 440 16.70 -7.26 21.48
N ILE A 441 16.96 -6.50 20.42
CA ILE A 441 15.94 -6.18 19.40
C ILE A 441 15.53 -7.46 18.66
N GLN A 442 16.48 -8.32 18.26
CA GLN A 442 16.20 -9.60 17.62
C GLN A 442 15.35 -10.49 18.53
N GLN A 443 15.81 -10.73 19.76
CA GLN A 443 15.08 -11.55 20.74
C GLN A 443 13.64 -11.09 20.92
N HIS A 444 13.44 -9.79 21.19
CA HIS A 444 12.12 -9.21 21.39
C HIS A 444 11.20 -9.38 20.17
N THR A 445 11.70 -9.07 18.97
CA THR A 445 10.89 -9.06 17.75
C THR A 445 10.58 -10.47 17.22
N SER A 446 11.51 -11.41 17.37
CA SER A 446 11.29 -12.82 17.02
C SER A 446 10.23 -13.49 17.88
N ILE A 447 10.12 -13.11 19.15
CA ILE A 447 9.04 -13.60 20.03
C ILE A 447 7.67 -13.13 19.56
N LEU A 448 7.54 -11.88 19.13
CA LEU A 448 6.28 -11.36 18.59
C LEU A 448 5.90 -12.06 17.28
N ALA A 449 6.88 -12.32 16.41
CA ALA A 449 6.65 -13.09 15.19
C ALA A 449 6.22 -14.53 15.50
N LYS A 450 6.88 -15.21 16.45
CA LYS A 450 6.52 -16.57 16.86
C LYS A 450 5.09 -16.65 17.40
N GLU A 451 4.69 -15.69 18.24
CA GLU A 451 3.33 -15.59 18.78
C GLU A 451 2.31 -15.33 17.66
N LEU A 452 2.60 -14.40 16.75
CA LEU A 452 1.71 -14.10 15.62
C LEU A 452 1.52 -15.33 14.73
N HIS A 453 2.62 -15.99 14.34
CA HIS A 453 2.57 -17.19 13.53
C HIS A 453 1.75 -18.29 14.21
N GLY A 454 2.01 -18.58 15.50
CA GLY A 454 1.26 -19.59 16.25
C GLY A 454 -0.25 -19.32 16.27
N ARG A 455 -0.65 -18.05 16.42
CA ARG A 455 -2.07 -17.67 16.39
C ARG A 455 -2.70 -17.73 15.00
N LEU A 456 -1.95 -17.40 13.95
CA LEU A 456 -2.42 -17.51 12.57
C LEU A 456 -2.56 -18.99 12.15
N SER A 457 -1.58 -19.84 12.47
CA SER A 457 -1.62 -21.27 12.16
C SER A 457 -2.77 -22.00 12.87
N ALA A 458 -3.15 -21.55 14.06
CA ALA A 458 -4.31 -22.10 14.77
C ALA A 458 -5.66 -21.60 14.22
N MET A 459 -5.67 -20.57 13.37
CA MET A 459 -6.89 -19.91 12.92
C MET A 459 -7.52 -20.63 11.73
N HIS A 460 -8.73 -21.13 11.94
CA HIS A 460 -9.50 -21.87 10.94
C HIS A 460 -10.90 -21.28 10.79
N HIS A 461 -11.45 -21.43 9.58
CA HIS A 461 -12.86 -21.23 9.31
C HIS A 461 -13.69 -22.31 10.02
N GLY A 462 -15.01 -22.10 10.12
CA GLY A 462 -15.93 -23.05 10.75
C GLY A 462 -15.96 -24.43 10.09
N ASN A 463 -15.55 -24.51 8.82
CA ASN A 463 -15.40 -25.76 8.07
C ASN A 463 -14.02 -26.44 8.23
N GLY A 464 -13.16 -25.92 9.12
CA GLY A 464 -11.84 -26.48 9.40
C GLY A 464 -10.74 -26.12 8.39
N LYS A 465 -11.01 -25.33 7.34
CA LYS A 465 -9.96 -24.83 6.45
C LYS A 465 -9.16 -23.69 7.09
N PRO A 466 -7.86 -23.56 6.80
CA PRO A 466 -7.02 -22.50 7.36
C PRO A 466 -7.40 -21.13 6.80
N VAL A 467 -7.23 -20.08 7.60
CA VAL A 467 -7.58 -18.69 7.23
C VAL A 467 -6.40 -17.95 6.60
N ALA A 468 -5.18 -18.40 6.84
CA ALA A 468 -3.97 -17.79 6.29
C ALA A 468 -2.98 -18.87 5.85
N ILE A 469 -2.21 -18.55 4.81
CA ILE A 469 -1.04 -19.31 4.38
C ILE A 469 0.20 -18.44 4.52
N THR A 470 1.26 -18.98 5.11
CA THR A 470 2.52 -18.29 5.35
C THR A 470 3.62 -18.79 4.41
N TYR A 471 4.55 -17.90 4.07
CA TYR A 471 5.65 -18.16 3.12
C TYR A 471 7.03 -18.03 3.78
N GLY A 472 8.07 -18.45 3.05
CA GLY A 472 9.46 -18.37 3.51
C GLY A 472 9.72 -19.27 4.74
N VAL A 473 10.51 -18.76 5.69
CA VAL A 473 10.90 -19.52 6.90
C VAL A 473 9.72 -19.85 7.82
N TRP A 474 8.61 -19.13 7.67
CA TRP A 474 7.37 -19.36 8.41
C TRP A 474 6.38 -20.27 7.67
N SER A 475 6.72 -20.79 6.48
CA SER A 475 5.88 -21.78 5.81
C SER A 475 5.90 -23.13 6.52
N ILE A 476 4.90 -23.99 6.24
CA ILE A 476 4.80 -25.34 6.82
C ILE A 476 6.03 -26.19 6.50
N ASN A 477 6.59 -26.02 5.29
CA ASN A 477 7.80 -26.71 4.84
C ASN A 477 9.07 -25.84 4.99
N GLY A 478 8.99 -24.74 5.75
CA GLY A 478 10.11 -23.82 5.91
C GLY A 478 11.26 -24.50 6.65
N SER A 479 12.37 -24.73 5.97
CA SER A 479 13.61 -25.19 6.59
C SER A 479 14.12 -24.12 7.55
N SER A 480 13.93 -24.36 8.85
CA SER A 480 14.79 -23.77 9.89
C SER A 480 15.09 -24.89 10.87
N ASN A 481 16.35 -25.33 10.91
CA ASN A 481 16.80 -26.29 11.91
C ASN A 481 16.88 -25.59 13.27
N GLY A 482 15.75 -25.36 13.94
CA GLY A 482 15.69 -24.79 15.29
C GLY A 482 16.20 -23.34 15.47
N GLU A 483 16.61 -22.66 14.40
CA GLU A 483 17.19 -21.30 14.43
C GLU A 483 16.14 -20.17 14.47
N ASP A 484 16.60 -18.97 14.86
CA ASP A 484 15.82 -17.73 14.83
C ASP A 484 15.28 -17.38 13.43
N LYS A 485 13.98 -17.61 13.23
CA LYS A 485 13.22 -17.27 12.02
C LYS A 485 13.05 -15.77 11.76
N GLY A 486 13.50 -14.93 12.68
CA GLY A 486 13.44 -13.47 12.56
C GLY A 486 12.03 -12.90 12.62
N PRO A 487 11.88 -11.56 12.46
CA PRO A 487 10.65 -10.88 12.83
C PRO A 487 9.66 -10.66 11.66
N THR A 488 9.88 -11.30 10.51
CA THR A 488 9.16 -11.03 9.26
C THR A 488 8.29 -12.21 8.87
N ILE A 489 6.98 -12.00 8.70
CA ILE A 489 6.01 -13.00 8.24
C ILE A 489 5.36 -12.51 6.95
N ALA A 490 5.59 -13.23 5.86
CA ALA A 490 4.86 -13.06 4.60
C ALA A 490 3.69 -14.06 4.54
N MET A 491 2.51 -13.60 4.13
CA MET A 491 1.30 -14.42 4.08
C MET A 491 0.27 -13.94 3.05
N ASN A 492 -0.67 -14.80 2.71
CA ASN A 492 -1.93 -14.43 2.09
C ASN A 492 -3.10 -14.96 2.94
N ILE A 493 -4.25 -14.29 2.86
CA ILE A 493 -5.48 -14.66 3.57
C ILE A 493 -6.35 -15.50 2.62
N LEU A 494 -6.98 -16.53 3.15
CA LEU A 494 -7.85 -17.45 2.44
C LEU A 494 -9.32 -17.23 2.84
N ARG A 495 -10.22 -17.54 1.92
CA ARG A 495 -11.66 -17.66 2.18
C ARG A 495 -11.99 -19.07 2.66
N ASP A 496 -13.21 -19.27 3.14
CA ASP A 496 -13.71 -20.57 3.58
C ASP A 496 -13.86 -21.59 2.42
N ASP A 497 -13.92 -21.16 1.17
CA ASP A 497 -13.81 -22.05 0.01
C ASP A 497 -12.36 -22.45 -0.34
N GLY A 498 -11.36 -21.76 0.22
CA GLY A 498 -9.93 -21.94 -0.05
C GLY A 498 -9.35 -20.97 -1.09
N SER A 499 -10.17 -20.10 -1.69
CA SER A 499 -9.71 -19.05 -2.61
C SER A 499 -8.99 -17.91 -1.87
N PHE A 500 -8.15 -17.16 -2.57
CA PHE A 500 -7.38 -16.07 -1.99
C PHE A 500 -8.20 -14.79 -1.79
N VAL A 501 -8.02 -14.12 -0.66
CA VAL A 501 -8.44 -12.73 -0.48
C VAL A 501 -7.35 -11.81 -1.04
N GLY A 502 -7.74 -10.83 -1.86
CA GLY A 502 -6.79 -9.91 -2.49
C GLY A 502 -6.03 -9.09 -1.45
N TYR A 503 -4.71 -8.96 -1.60
CA TYR A 503 -3.90 -8.27 -0.58
C TYR A 503 -4.23 -6.77 -0.46
N ASN A 504 -4.66 -6.10 -1.54
CA ASN A 504 -5.12 -4.71 -1.46
C ASN A 504 -6.49 -4.62 -0.78
N GLU A 505 -7.36 -5.63 -0.93
CA GLU A 505 -8.60 -5.72 -0.13
C GLU A 505 -8.27 -5.74 1.37
N VAL A 506 -7.33 -6.61 1.77
CA VAL A 506 -6.92 -6.73 3.18
C VAL A 506 -6.32 -5.41 3.69
N ALA A 507 -5.44 -4.77 2.92
CA ALA A 507 -4.84 -3.48 3.27
C ALA A 507 -5.88 -2.35 3.40
N LYS A 508 -6.85 -2.26 2.49
CA LYS A 508 -7.93 -1.25 2.56
C LYS A 508 -8.80 -1.46 3.81
N LEU A 509 -9.13 -2.70 4.14
CA LEU A 509 -9.94 -3.01 5.33
C LEU A 509 -9.17 -2.73 6.63
N ALA A 510 -7.87 -2.99 6.64
CA ALA A 510 -6.96 -2.68 7.74
C ALA A 510 -6.86 -1.16 7.98
N ALA A 511 -6.72 -0.36 6.93
CA ALA A 511 -6.69 1.09 6.99
C ALA A 511 -8.01 1.72 7.47
N LEU A 512 -9.15 1.04 7.27
CA LEU A 512 -10.48 1.50 7.73
C LEU A 512 -10.78 1.17 9.21
N ARG A 513 -9.91 0.43 9.90
CA ARG A 513 -10.06 0.14 11.35
C ARG A 513 -9.75 1.35 12.20
N LYS A 514 -10.10 1.25 13.48
CA LYS A 514 -9.72 2.20 14.53
C LYS A 514 -9.19 1.40 15.73
N PRO A 515 -7.88 1.47 16.04
CA PRO A 515 -6.82 2.15 15.27
C PRO A 515 -6.64 1.55 13.86
N ALA A 516 -6.11 2.34 12.92
CA ALA A 516 -5.76 1.85 11.59
C ALA A 516 -4.54 0.93 11.70
N ILE A 517 -4.46 -0.10 10.84
CA ILE A 517 -3.33 -1.03 10.83
C ILE A 517 -2.57 -0.88 9.52
N GLN A 518 -1.30 -0.51 9.62
CA GLN A 518 -0.37 -0.31 8.51
C GLN A 518 0.59 -1.49 8.39
N PHE A 519 0.61 -2.12 7.22
CA PHE A 519 1.56 -3.15 6.82
C PHE A 519 1.81 -3.04 5.31
N ARG A 520 2.76 -3.83 4.79
CA ARG A 520 3.13 -3.77 3.38
C ARG A 520 2.52 -4.89 2.56
N THR A 521 2.21 -4.59 1.30
CA THR A 521 1.64 -5.53 0.34
C THR A 521 2.45 -5.58 -0.97
N GLY A 522 2.20 -6.61 -1.78
CA GLY A 522 2.86 -6.83 -3.07
C GLY A 522 4.07 -7.79 -2.97
N CYS A 523 5.09 -7.59 -3.81
CA CYS A 523 6.30 -8.41 -3.80
C CYS A 523 7.46 -7.84 -2.98
N PHE A 524 7.24 -6.75 -2.23
CA PHE A 524 8.21 -6.13 -1.29
C PHE A 524 9.58 -5.79 -1.89
N CYS A 525 9.63 -5.53 -3.20
CA CYS A 525 10.86 -5.33 -3.96
C CYS A 525 11.76 -6.59 -4.06
N ASN A 526 11.23 -7.79 -3.86
CA ASN A 526 11.91 -9.08 -4.05
C ASN A 526 11.10 -9.94 -5.03
N PRO A 527 11.12 -9.62 -6.34
CA PRO A 527 10.27 -10.30 -7.32
C PRO A 527 10.56 -11.80 -7.43
N GLY A 528 11.82 -12.24 -7.35
CA GLY A 528 12.16 -13.66 -7.39
C GLY A 528 11.66 -14.45 -6.18
N ALA A 529 11.79 -13.90 -4.97
CA ALA A 529 11.22 -14.53 -3.77
C ALA A 529 9.68 -14.58 -3.81
N CYS A 530 9.05 -13.56 -4.40
CA CYS A 530 7.61 -13.50 -4.61
C CYS A 530 7.14 -14.57 -5.61
N GLN A 531 7.84 -14.70 -6.75
CA GLN A 531 7.60 -15.75 -7.74
C GLN A 531 7.64 -17.14 -7.12
N GLU A 532 8.68 -17.42 -6.34
CA GLU A 532 8.87 -18.70 -5.68
C GLU A 532 7.75 -18.98 -4.67
N ALA A 533 7.45 -18.02 -3.78
CA ALA A 533 6.42 -18.16 -2.77
C ALA A 533 5.02 -18.40 -3.36
N LEU A 534 4.72 -17.74 -4.49
CA LEU A 534 3.42 -17.79 -5.14
C LEU A 534 3.35 -18.82 -6.28
N LYS A 535 4.44 -19.52 -6.57
CA LYS A 535 4.59 -20.48 -7.68
C LYS A 535 4.16 -19.89 -9.02
N LEU A 536 4.68 -18.70 -9.30
CA LEU A 536 4.46 -17.96 -10.55
C LEU A 536 5.62 -18.24 -11.52
N GLY A 537 5.30 -18.72 -12.71
CA GLY A 537 6.29 -18.95 -13.78
C GLY A 537 6.63 -17.68 -14.55
N ASP A 538 7.80 -17.64 -15.20
CA ASP A 538 8.22 -16.48 -15.99
C ASP A 538 7.28 -16.21 -17.18
N GLU A 539 6.85 -17.26 -17.89
CA GLU A 539 5.88 -17.14 -18.99
C GLU A 539 4.55 -16.57 -18.50
N GLU A 540 4.07 -17.04 -17.35
CA GLU A 540 2.84 -16.57 -16.68
C GLU A 540 2.93 -15.09 -16.31
N LEU A 541 4.11 -14.60 -15.91
CA LEU A 541 4.28 -13.16 -15.64
C LEU A 541 4.33 -12.32 -16.91
N ILE A 542 4.96 -12.83 -17.97
CA ILE A 542 5.06 -12.15 -19.27
C ILE A 542 3.68 -12.02 -19.92
N GLN A 543 3.00 -13.14 -20.21
CA GLN A 543 1.75 -13.43 -19.53
C GLN A 543 0.82 -12.27 -19.13
N ASN A 544 0.72 -12.16 -17.81
CA ASN A 544 -0.04 -11.18 -17.06
C ASN A 544 0.29 -9.75 -17.48
N TYR A 545 1.57 -9.41 -17.72
CA TYR A 545 1.96 -8.08 -18.17
C TYR A 545 1.38 -7.75 -19.56
N LYS A 546 1.52 -8.64 -20.54
CA LYS A 546 1.09 -8.41 -21.93
C LYS A 546 -0.44 -8.39 -22.08
N GLU A 547 -1.14 -9.29 -21.40
CA GLU A 547 -2.60 -9.45 -21.55
C GLU A 547 -3.40 -8.57 -20.61
N SER A 548 -3.01 -8.50 -19.34
CA SER A 548 -3.77 -7.78 -18.30
C SER A 548 -3.17 -6.42 -17.92
N GLY A 549 -1.98 -6.08 -18.43
CA GLY A 549 -1.26 -4.86 -18.06
C GLY A 549 -0.73 -4.89 -16.61
N HIS A 550 -0.62 -6.07 -16.01
CA HIS A 550 -0.28 -6.22 -14.60
C HIS A 550 1.14 -5.68 -14.31
N VAL A 551 1.24 -4.80 -13.32
CA VAL A 551 2.51 -4.27 -12.81
C VAL A 551 2.54 -4.35 -11.29
N CYS A 552 3.74 -4.54 -10.73
CA CYS A 552 3.91 -4.62 -9.28
C CYS A 552 3.34 -3.36 -8.59
N GLY A 553 2.36 -3.57 -7.70
CA GLY A 553 1.70 -2.49 -6.94
C GLY A 553 0.47 -1.88 -7.60
N ASP A 554 -0.05 -2.48 -8.68
CA ASP A 554 -1.35 -2.13 -9.22
C ASP A 554 -2.53 -2.62 -8.34
N HIS A 555 -3.74 -2.57 -8.87
CA HIS A 555 -4.97 -3.01 -8.18
C HIS A 555 -5.38 -4.44 -8.51
N ILE A 556 -4.56 -5.20 -9.24
CA ILE A 556 -4.83 -6.56 -9.69
C ILE A 556 -4.18 -7.52 -8.69
N ASP A 557 -4.94 -7.88 -7.66
CA ASP A 557 -4.43 -8.69 -6.55
C ASP A 557 -4.37 -10.19 -6.87
N ILE A 558 -5.27 -10.65 -7.74
CA ILE A 558 -5.50 -12.07 -8.07
C ILE A 558 -5.72 -12.17 -9.56
N LEU A 559 -5.02 -13.11 -10.20
CA LEU A 559 -5.14 -13.38 -11.62
C LEU A 559 -5.01 -14.90 -11.82
N ASN A 560 -5.94 -15.48 -12.59
CA ASN A 560 -6.05 -16.94 -12.78
C ASN A 560 -6.05 -17.71 -11.45
N ASP A 561 -6.85 -17.24 -10.48
CA ASP A 561 -6.98 -17.79 -9.13
C ASP A 561 -5.69 -17.82 -8.27
N LYS A 562 -4.61 -17.20 -8.76
CA LYS A 562 -3.36 -17.01 -8.01
C LYS A 562 -3.19 -15.57 -7.55
N PRO A 563 -2.67 -15.33 -6.35
CA PRO A 563 -2.31 -13.99 -5.92
C PRO A 563 -1.10 -13.49 -6.73
N THR A 564 -1.05 -12.19 -6.98
CA THR A 564 0.08 -11.52 -7.66
C THR A 564 1.11 -10.95 -6.67
N GLY A 565 0.85 -11.11 -5.37
CA GLY A 565 1.66 -10.58 -4.29
C GLY A 565 1.16 -11.05 -2.93
N ALA A 566 1.86 -10.67 -1.87
CA ALA A 566 1.57 -11.10 -0.51
C ALA A 566 1.35 -9.92 0.45
N ILE A 567 1.02 -10.22 1.70
CA ILE A 567 1.03 -9.31 2.84
C ILE A 567 2.27 -9.60 3.68
N ARG A 568 3.02 -8.58 4.09
CA ARG A 568 4.17 -8.72 4.99
C ARG A 568 3.92 -7.98 6.30
N ILE A 569 4.00 -8.73 7.38
CA ILE A 569 4.10 -8.21 8.74
C ILE A 569 5.55 -8.29 9.18
N SER A 570 6.06 -7.17 9.69
CA SER A 570 7.43 -7.10 10.21
C SER A 570 7.46 -6.31 11.51
N PHE A 571 7.94 -6.96 12.56
CA PHE A 571 8.08 -6.37 13.88
C PHE A 571 9.43 -5.65 14.01
N GLY A 572 9.40 -4.56 14.77
CA GLY A 572 10.54 -3.67 15.00
C GLY A 572 10.81 -3.43 16.48
N LYS A 573 11.84 -2.64 16.76
CA LYS A 573 12.20 -2.26 18.14
C LYS A 573 11.07 -1.56 18.92
N GLU A 574 10.10 -1.02 18.20
CA GLU A 574 8.94 -0.33 18.76
C GLU A 574 7.67 -1.19 18.73
N SER A 575 7.68 -2.42 18.23
CA SER A 575 6.47 -3.24 18.22
C SER A 575 6.12 -3.78 19.61
N ILE A 576 4.84 -3.87 19.94
CA ILE A 576 4.37 -4.46 21.20
C ILE A 576 3.36 -5.58 20.97
N TRP A 577 3.09 -6.36 22.01
CA TRP A 577 2.08 -7.43 21.94
C TRP A 577 0.68 -6.91 21.56
N GLU A 578 0.35 -5.66 21.91
CA GLU A 578 -0.92 -5.07 21.49
C GLU A 578 -1.06 -4.91 19.98
N ASP A 579 0.04 -4.63 19.26
CA ASP A 579 0.05 -4.49 17.81
C ASP A 579 -0.31 -5.83 17.13
N LEU A 580 0.30 -6.93 17.60
CA LEU A 580 0.00 -8.26 17.07
C LEU A 580 -1.41 -8.72 17.46
N ASP A 581 -1.89 -8.46 18.69
CA ASP A 581 -3.22 -8.89 19.11
C ASP A 581 -4.32 -8.19 18.33
N GLU A 582 -4.13 -6.91 18.00
CA GLU A 582 -5.06 -6.15 17.16
C GLU A 582 -5.04 -6.62 15.70
N PHE A 583 -3.88 -6.98 15.16
CA PHE A 583 -3.79 -7.60 13.84
C PHE A 583 -4.50 -8.97 13.79
N VAL A 584 -4.27 -9.84 14.79
CA VAL A 584 -4.98 -11.13 14.86
C VAL A 584 -6.49 -10.92 15.02
N ALA A 585 -6.90 -9.98 15.88
CA ALA A 585 -8.32 -9.64 16.05
C ALA A 585 -8.93 -9.07 14.76
N PHE A 586 -8.16 -8.34 13.96
CA PHE A 586 -8.59 -7.89 12.64
C PHE A 586 -8.88 -9.06 11.71
N ILE A 587 -7.96 -10.01 11.58
CA ILE A 587 -8.15 -11.18 10.73
C ILE A 587 -9.36 -12.00 11.20
N ASP A 588 -9.42 -12.31 12.52
CA ASP A 588 -10.53 -13.08 13.12
C ASP A 588 -11.89 -12.45 12.88
N GLN A 589 -12.01 -11.12 13.04
CA GLN A 589 -13.30 -10.44 12.93
C GLN A 589 -13.73 -10.16 11.49
N THR A 590 -12.79 -10.18 10.53
CA THR A 590 -13.04 -9.68 9.17
C THR A 590 -13.10 -10.79 8.15
N PHE A 591 -12.33 -11.88 8.33
CA PHE A 591 -12.17 -12.94 7.33
C PHE A 591 -12.58 -14.32 7.83
N VAL A 592 -12.61 -14.56 9.15
CA VAL A 592 -13.02 -15.87 9.68
C VAL A 592 -14.53 -16.03 9.62
N ASN A 593 -14.99 -16.92 8.75
CA ASN A 593 -16.36 -17.39 8.75
C ASN A 593 -16.55 -18.48 9.81
N LYS A 594 -17.25 -18.18 10.91
CA LYS A 594 -17.53 -19.13 12.01
C LYS A 594 -18.84 -19.90 11.81
N ASN A 595 -19.64 -19.54 10.81
CA ASN A 595 -20.93 -20.16 10.55
C ASN A 595 -20.77 -21.26 9.50
N LYS A 596 -20.47 -22.47 9.98
CA LYS A 596 -20.88 -23.74 9.34
C LYS A 596 -20.83 -24.85 10.40
N THR A 597 -21.71 -24.73 11.40
CA THR A 597 -22.12 -25.86 12.23
C THR A 597 -23.57 -26.17 11.86
N VAL A 598 -23.78 -27.21 11.06
CA VAL A 598 -25.03 -28.01 10.93
C VAL A 598 -26.34 -27.21 10.72
N ALA A 599 -26.30 -26.11 9.96
CA ALA A 599 -27.52 -25.37 9.60
C ALA A 599 -27.59 -24.96 8.11
N ASP A 600 -26.69 -25.49 7.28
CA ASP A 600 -26.63 -25.20 5.83
C ASP A 600 -27.19 -26.35 4.95
N GLU A 601 -27.70 -27.44 5.54
CA GLU A 601 -28.49 -28.44 4.81
C GLU A 601 -29.99 -28.13 4.79
N THR A 602 -30.45 -27.07 5.47
CA THR A 602 -31.87 -26.68 5.48
C THR A 602 -32.16 -25.39 4.67
N ILE A 603 -31.15 -24.82 4.02
CA ILE A 603 -31.31 -23.73 3.03
C ILE A 603 -30.79 -24.20 1.66
N ALA A 604 -31.02 -25.47 1.34
CA ALA A 604 -30.93 -26.03 0.00
C ALA A 604 -32.31 -26.52 -0.51
N THR A 605 -33.38 -26.24 0.23
CA THR A 605 -34.76 -26.71 -0.06
C THR A 605 -35.80 -25.60 -0.06
N LEU A 606 -35.39 -24.38 -0.44
CA LEU A 606 -36.31 -23.28 -0.77
C LEU A 606 -35.88 -22.56 -2.06
N VAL A 607 -35.32 -23.30 -3.01
CA VAL A 607 -35.44 -22.93 -4.42
C VAL A 607 -36.65 -23.71 -4.94
N GLU A 608 -37.83 -23.31 -4.49
CA GLU A 608 -38.98 -23.43 -5.39
C GLU A 608 -38.76 -22.39 -6.48
N GLU A 609 -38.89 -22.84 -7.72
CA GLU A 609 -38.89 -22.03 -8.93
C GLU A 609 -40.05 -21.02 -8.86
N ASP A 610 -39.83 -19.91 -8.14
CA ASP A 610 -40.69 -18.74 -8.29
C ASP A 610 -40.33 -18.13 -9.65
N GLN A 611 -41.16 -18.40 -10.64
CA GLN A 611 -41.26 -17.64 -11.89
C GLN A 611 -41.49 -16.17 -11.52
N HIS A 612 -40.40 -15.42 -11.27
CA HIS A 612 -40.45 -14.04 -10.84
C HIS A 612 -41.06 -13.20 -11.95
N CYS A 613 -42.26 -12.68 -11.70
CA CYS A 613 -42.79 -11.57 -12.48
C CYS A 613 -41.80 -10.40 -12.35
N PRO A 614 -41.38 -9.75 -13.46
CA PRO A 614 -40.46 -8.62 -13.41
C PRO A 614 -41.01 -7.54 -12.46
N PRO A 615 -40.24 -7.06 -11.46
CA PRO A 615 -40.69 -5.95 -10.63
C PRO A 615 -41.00 -4.73 -11.50
N GLU A 616 -42.12 -4.06 -11.25
CA GLU A 616 -42.40 -2.78 -11.88
C GLU A 616 -41.47 -1.73 -11.26
N VAL A 617 -40.44 -1.36 -12.02
CA VAL A 617 -39.39 -0.42 -11.60
C VAL A 617 -39.75 0.97 -12.12
N THR A 618 -39.70 1.98 -11.27
CA THR A 618 -39.89 3.39 -11.65
C THR A 618 -38.57 4.15 -11.53
N LEU A 619 -38.23 4.97 -12.53
CA LEU A 619 -37.15 5.95 -12.43
C LEU A 619 -37.57 7.12 -11.50
N THR A 620 -36.92 7.28 -10.36
CA THR A 620 -37.28 8.30 -9.34
C THR A 620 -36.43 9.56 -9.40
N GLU A 621 -35.15 9.45 -9.79
CA GLU A 621 -34.26 10.59 -9.95
C GLU A 621 -33.34 10.42 -11.15
N LEU A 622 -33.00 11.56 -11.79
CA LEU A 622 -32.09 11.63 -12.94
C LEU A 622 -31.07 12.76 -12.71
N TYR A 623 -29.81 12.45 -12.96
CA TYR A 623 -28.66 13.33 -12.72
C TYR A 623 -27.67 13.31 -13.88
N ILE A 624 -27.12 14.49 -14.17
CA ILE A 624 -26.05 14.72 -15.15
C ILE A 624 -24.85 15.34 -14.44
N PHE A 625 -23.65 14.92 -14.83
CA PHE A 625 -22.40 15.48 -14.34
C PHE A 625 -21.59 16.11 -15.46
N PRO A 626 -21.94 17.31 -15.95
CA PRO A 626 -21.25 17.93 -17.09
C PRO A 626 -19.73 17.99 -16.93
N ILE A 627 -19.27 18.43 -15.75
CA ILE A 627 -17.85 18.51 -15.40
C ILE A 627 -17.52 17.39 -14.39
N LYS A 628 -16.51 16.57 -14.73
CA LYS A 628 -15.99 15.50 -13.87
C LYS A 628 -15.61 16.05 -12.49
N SER A 629 -15.92 15.27 -11.45
CA SER A 629 -15.65 15.61 -10.03
C SER A 629 -16.45 16.77 -9.44
N CYS A 630 -17.23 17.53 -10.23
CA CYS A 630 -18.08 18.64 -9.75
C CYS A 630 -19.49 18.15 -9.31
N ALA A 631 -20.35 19.05 -8.83
CA ALA A 631 -21.71 18.73 -8.41
C ALA A 631 -22.59 18.22 -9.57
N ALA A 632 -23.70 17.55 -9.23
CA ALA A 632 -24.66 17.05 -10.20
C ALA A 632 -25.71 18.11 -10.56
N GLN A 633 -26.13 18.16 -11.82
CA GLN A 633 -27.37 18.78 -12.26
C GLN A 633 -28.50 17.74 -12.13
N ARG A 634 -29.53 18.03 -11.32
CA ARG A 634 -30.74 17.20 -11.25
C ARG A 634 -31.71 17.64 -12.34
N VAL A 635 -32.27 16.70 -13.08
CA VAL A 635 -33.15 16.97 -14.24
C VAL A 635 -34.40 16.10 -14.18
N SER A 636 -35.50 16.57 -14.78
CA SER A 636 -36.76 15.81 -14.89
C SER A 636 -36.81 14.92 -16.12
N HIS A 637 -36.08 15.29 -17.18
CA HIS A 637 -35.85 14.49 -18.37
C HIS A 637 -34.51 14.87 -18.97
N TRP A 638 -33.91 13.97 -19.77
CA TRP A 638 -32.66 14.27 -20.47
C TRP A 638 -32.51 13.48 -21.76
N LYS A 639 -31.74 14.04 -22.69
CA LYS A 639 -31.48 13.45 -24.00
C LYS A 639 -30.46 12.31 -23.90
N MET A 640 -30.71 11.25 -24.65
CA MET A 640 -29.81 10.11 -24.80
C MET A 640 -28.91 10.29 -26.02
N ASP A 641 -27.61 10.07 -25.86
CA ASP A 641 -26.69 9.87 -26.97
C ASP A 641 -26.57 8.37 -27.25
N ILE A 642 -27.35 7.90 -28.21
CA ILE A 642 -27.41 6.48 -28.57
C ILE A 642 -26.09 5.98 -29.18
N GLN A 643 -25.30 6.87 -29.83
CA GLN A 643 -24.01 6.46 -30.41
C GLN A 643 -23.00 6.11 -29.32
N SER A 644 -22.97 6.86 -28.22
CA SER A 644 -22.13 6.54 -27.07
C SER A 644 -22.81 5.60 -26.06
N GLY A 645 -24.14 5.49 -26.11
CA GLY A 645 -24.97 4.75 -25.16
C GLY A 645 -25.03 5.44 -23.78
N LYS A 646 -24.89 6.77 -23.73
CA LYS A 646 -24.81 7.59 -22.51
C LYS A 646 -25.86 8.70 -22.50
N LEU A 647 -25.98 9.40 -21.39
CA LEU A 647 -26.72 10.65 -21.31
C LEU A 647 -25.90 11.75 -22.02
N ALA A 648 -26.55 12.57 -22.84
CA ALA A 648 -25.88 13.64 -23.57
C ALA A 648 -25.14 14.59 -22.61
N HIS A 649 -23.93 15.02 -22.98
CA HIS A 649 -23.07 15.93 -22.18
C HIS A 649 -22.63 15.43 -20.79
N ASP A 650 -22.95 14.18 -20.39
CA ASP A 650 -22.48 13.65 -19.11
C ASP A 650 -20.97 13.38 -19.14
N ARG A 651 -20.24 14.00 -18.19
CA ARG A 651 -18.79 13.95 -18.00
C ARG A 651 -18.00 14.31 -19.27
N GLU A 652 -18.54 15.21 -20.07
CA GLU A 652 -17.90 15.71 -21.29
C GLU A 652 -16.68 16.60 -20.98
N PHE A 653 -16.70 17.24 -19.80
CA PHE A 653 -15.67 18.16 -19.34
C PHE A 653 -14.91 17.64 -18.11
N ALA A 654 -13.68 18.10 -17.93
CA ALA A 654 -12.87 17.88 -16.72
C ALA A 654 -11.96 19.08 -16.45
N LEU A 655 -11.60 19.31 -15.18
CA LEU A 655 -10.51 20.23 -14.84
C LEU A 655 -9.18 19.49 -14.85
N VAL A 656 -8.14 20.12 -15.40
CA VAL A 656 -6.76 19.61 -15.43
C VAL A 656 -5.81 20.57 -14.73
N ASP A 657 -4.78 20.03 -14.08
CA ASP A 657 -3.71 20.81 -13.44
C ASP A 657 -2.58 21.20 -14.42
N SER A 658 -1.53 21.84 -13.91
CA SER A 658 -0.38 22.31 -14.71
C SER A 658 0.45 21.18 -15.31
N ALA A 659 0.26 19.95 -14.85
CA ALA A 659 0.87 18.75 -15.43
C ALA A 659 -0.06 18.05 -16.44
N GLY A 660 -1.23 18.62 -16.73
CA GLY A 660 -2.23 18.04 -17.64
C GLY A 660 -2.99 16.87 -17.04
N VAL A 661 -2.97 16.69 -15.71
CA VAL A 661 -3.64 15.60 -15.02
C VAL A 661 -5.02 16.03 -14.55
N ALA A 662 -6.04 15.18 -14.80
CA ALA A 662 -7.40 15.47 -14.39
C ALA A 662 -7.55 15.53 -12.86
N MET A 663 -8.10 16.64 -12.36
CA MET A 663 -8.29 16.90 -10.94
C MET A 663 -9.37 16.00 -10.33
N ARG A 664 -9.15 15.57 -9.08
CA ARG A 664 -10.01 14.64 -8.36
C ARG A 664 -10.62 15.29 -7.12
N LEU A 665 -11.91 15.03 -6.88
CA LEU A 665 -12.65 15.53 -5.72
C LEU A 665 -11.98 15.17 -4.38
N GLN A 666 -11.35 13.99 -4.27
CA GLN A 666 -10.67 13.54 -3.05
C GLN A 666 -9.54 14.46 -2.60
N ASN A 667 -8.82 15.04 -3.57
CA ASN A 667 -7.70 15.93 -3.30
C ASN A 667 -8.16 17.40 -3.26
N ASN A 668 -9.30 17.72 -3.89
CA ASN A 668 -9.86 19.06 -3.96
C ASN A 668 -11.37 19.05 -3.61
N PRO A 669 -11.76 18.90 -2.32
CA PRO A 669 -13.16 18.82 -1.91
C PRO A 669 -14.01 20.02 -2.35
N LYS A 670 -13.38 21.20 -2.53
CA LYS A 670 -14.05 22.42 -3.03
C LYS A 670 -14.75 22.22 -4.38
N MET A 671 -14.25 21.31 -5.21
CA MET A 671 -14.88 20.98 -6.49
C MET A 671 -16.33 20.48 -6.32
N GLY A 672 -16.66 19.87 -5.18
CA GLY A 672 -18.01 19.38 -4.90
C GLY A 672 -19.06 20.49 -4.78
N PHE A 673 -18.64 21.75 -4.58
CA PHE A 673 -19.53 22.91 -4.50
C PHE A 673 -19.68 23.65 -5.85
N ILE A 674 -18.91 23.25 -6.86
CA ILE A 674 -19.03 23.80 -8.22
C ILE A 674 -20.24 23.13 -8.87
N THR A 675 -21.21 23.95 -9.27
CA THR A 675 -22.50 23.50 -9.82
C THR A 675 -22.56 23.84 -11.31
N PRO A 676 -22.20 22.88 -12.19
CA PRO A 676 -22.42 23.04 -13.62
C PRO A 676 -23.88 22.77 -14.00
N HIS A 677 -24.41 23.60 -14.88
CA HIS A 677 -25.76 23.52 -15.43
C HIS A 677 -25.70 23.69 -16.95
N ILE A 678 -26.13 22.68 -17.70
CA ILE A 678 -26.34 22.80 -19.14
C ILE A 678 -27.81 23.07 -19.40
N ASN A 679 -28.12 24.12 -20.17
CA ASN A 679 -29.46 24.29 -20.71
C ASN A 679 -29.59 23.41 -21.97
N GLY A 680 -30.54 22.46 -21.95
CA GLY A 680 -30.68 21.42 -22.98
C GLY A 680 -31.07 21.95 -24.36
N ASP A 681 -31.67 23.15 -24.42
CA ASP A 681 -32.14 23.75 -25.68
C ASP A 681 -31.16 24.81 -26.23
N ASP A 682 -30.37 25.46 -25.37
CA ASP A 682 -29.52 26.61 -25.74
C ASP A 682 -28.04 26.26 -25.93
N GLU A 683 -27.63 25.01 -25.68
CA GLU A 683 -26.22 24.56 -25.74
C GLU A 683 -25.25 25.49 -24.94
N ILE A 684 -25.65 25.95 -23.75
CA ILE A 684 -24.80 26.79 -22.87
C ILE A 684 -24.49 26.05 -21.57
N LEU A 685 -23.21 26.00 -21.20
CA LEU A 685 -22.73 25.52 -19.91
C LEU A 685 -22.57 26.72 -18.96
N THR A 686 -23.43 26.80 -17.95
CA THR A 686 -23.32 27.77 -16.83
C THR A 686 -22.69 27.08 -15.63
N VAL A 687 -21.69 27.70 -15.00
CA VAL A 687 -20.99 27.16 -13.84
C VAL A 687 -21.07 28.14 -12.69
N SER A 688 -21.63 27.69 -11.57
CA SER A 688 -21.83 28.50 -10.36
C SER A 688 -21.05 27.91 -9.18
N ALA A 689 -20.57 28.76 -8.27
CA ALA A 689 -19.98 28.34 -7.00
C ALA A 689 -20.24 29.40 -5.90
N PRO A 690 -20.27 29.01 -4.61
CA PRO A 690 -20.46 29.95 -3.51
C PRO A 690 -19.46 31.11 -3.52
N GLY A 691 -19.97 32.35 -3.61
CA GLY A 691 -19.14 33.56 -3.59
C GLY A 691 -18.48 33.93 -4.92
N CYS A 692 -18.85 33.26 -6.02
CA CYS A 692 -18.38 33.58 -7.37
C CYS A 692 -19.55 34.03 -8.26
N GLU A 693 -19.28 34.93 -9.21
CA GLU A 693 -20.21 35.20 -10.30
C GLU A 693 -20.30 34.01 -11.25
N ASP A 694 -21.44 33.82 -11.92
CA ASP A 694 -21.65 32.70 -12.82
C ASP A 694 -20.73 32.76 -14.06
N LEU A 695 -20.08 31.64 -14.34
CA LEU A 695 -19.27 31.46 -15.55
C LEU A 695 -20.13 30.84 -16.65
N ILE A 696 -20.37 31.59 -17.71
CA ILE A 696 -21.18 31.17 -18.86
C ILE A 696 -20.25 30.80 -20.02
N ILE A 697 -20.40 29.58 -20.55
CA ILE A 697 -19.59 29.05 -21.65
C ILE A 697 -20.52 28.50 -22.75
N PRO A 698 -20.65 29.18 -23.90
CA PRO A 698 -21.40 28.66 -25.05
C PRO A 698 -20.72 27.41 -25.64
N LEU A 699 -21.42 26.29 -25.74
CA LEU A 699 -20.86 25.02 -26.23
C LEU A 699 -20.53 25.07 -27.73
N ALA A 700 -21.20 25.95 -28.49
CA ALA A 700 -20.94 26.22 -29.91
C ALA A 700 -19.62 26.98 -30.15
N GLU A 701 -19.26 27.93 -29.28
CA GLU A 701 -18.00 28.69 -29.39
C GLU A 701 -16.77 27.80 -29.13
N ILE A 702 -16.92 26.78 -28.28
CA ILE A 702 -15.89 25.77 -28.01
C ILE A 702 -15.50 24.99 -29.29
N ASN A 703 -16.40 24.92 -30.29
CA ASN A 703 -16.13 24.33 -31.60
C ASN A 703 -15.49 25.32 -32.59
N SER A 704 -15.42 26.61 -32.28
CA SER A 704 -14.89 27.65 -33.18
C SER A 704 -13.50 28.13 -32.80
N SER A 705 -13.12 28.00 -31.52
CA SER A 705 -11.77 28.28 -31.00
C SER A 705 -10.70 27.26 -31.44
N PHE A 706 -10.89 26.57 -32.57
CA PHE A 706 -9.92 25.63 -33.15
C PHE A 706 -8.84 26.30 -34.01
N LEU A 707 -8.97 27.59 -34.33
CA LEU A 707 -8.06 28.31 -35.23
C LEU A 707 -7.79 29.71 -34.68
N GLY A 708 -6.76 29.85 -33.84
CA GLY A 708 -6.30 31.17 -33.42
C GLY A 708 -5.38 31.16 -32.21
N SER A 709 -4.08 31.16 -32.48
CA SER A 709 -3.00 31.88 -31.76
C SER A 709 -2.99 31.90 -30.22
N ASN A 710 -1.87 31.39 -29.69
CA ASN A 710 -1.30 31.62 -28.35
C ASN A 710 -2.18 31.20 -27.17
N ASP A 711 -2.00 29.96 -26.67
CA ASP A 711 -1.73 29.74 -25.24
C ASP A 711 -1.50 28.25 -24.89
N ILE A 712 -0.36 28.03 -24.23
CA ILE A 712 0.00 26.93 -23.33
C ILE A 712 0.08 25.52 -23.95
N SER A 713 1.27 25.17 -24.46
CA SER A 713 1.71 23.78 -24.56
C SER A 713 2.06 23.24 -23.16
N VAL A 714 1.08 22.69 -22.44
CA VAL A 714 1.40 21.80 -21.30
C VAL A 714 1.86 20.47 -21.89
N CYS A 715 3.09 20.08 -21.54
CA CYS A 715 3.79 18.93 -22.10
C CYS A 715 3.02 17.61 -21.99
N GLY A 716 3.02 16.86 -23.10
CA GLY A 716 3.02 15.39 -23.09
C GLY A 716 1.67 14.71 -22.89
N ASN A 717 0.98 14.40 -24.00
CA ASN A 717 0.02 13.29 -24.21
C ASN A 717 -0.34 12.43 -22.99
N LYS A 718 -1.12 12.94 -22.03
CA LYS A 718 -1.61 12.13 -20.90
C LYS A 718 -3.10 12.25 -20.61
N CYS A 719 -3.84 13.09 -21.32
CA CYS A 719 -5.29 13.12 -21.21
C CYS A 719 -5.94 13.35 -22.58
N GLY A 720 -6.83 12.45 -23.00
CA GLY A 720 -7.40 12.40 -24.35
C GLY A 720 -8.41 13.51 -24.68
N GLY A 721 -8.17 14.77 -24.30
CA GLY A 721 -9.01 15.88 -24.77
C GLY A 721 -8.37 17.26 -24.70
N ARG A 722 -9.13 18.27 -25.14
CA ARG A 722 -8.62 19.57 -25.56
C ARG A 722 -9.05 20.67 -24.58
N LEU A 723 -8.16 21.62 -24.30
CA LEU A 723 -8.48 22.78 -23.46
C LEU A 723 -9.61 23.62 -24.11
N CYS A 724 -10.50 24.16 -23.29
CA CYS A 724 -11.67 24.93 -23.71
C CYS A 724 -12.07 26.00 -22.69
N GLY A 725 -12.93 26.94 -23.08
CA GLY A 725 -13.40 28.03 -22.20
C GLY A 725 -12.41 29.19 -22.02
N GLY A 726 -11.21 29.11 -22.61
CA GLY A 726 -10.22 30.18 -22.65
C GLY A 726 -9.71 30.63 -21.28
N ARG A 727 -9.04 31.79 -21.27
CA ARG A 727 -8.46 32.39 -20.06
C ARG A 727 -9.49 32.64 -18.96
N ARG A 728 -10.70 33.10 -19.34
CA ARG A 728 -11.80 33.38 -18.41
C ARG A 728 -12.19 32.15 -17.58
N ALA A 729 -12.34 30.98 -18.21
CA ALA A 729 -12.66 29.76 -17.48
C ALA A 729 -11.52 29.35 -16.53
N SER A 730 -10.27 29.39 -17.01
CA SER A 730 -9.10 29.05 -16.19
C SER A 730 -8.96 29.96 -14.96
N GLU A 731 -9.10 31.28 -15.13
CA GLU A 731 -9.03 32.24 -14.02
C GLU A 731 -10.15 32.01 -13.00
N TRP A 732 -11.38 31.75 -13.47
CA TRP A 732 -12.52 31.48 -12.61
C TRP A 732 -12.30 30.22 -11.73
N PHE A 733 -11.92 29.10 -12.35
CA PHE A 733 -11.68 27.85 -11.60
C PHE A 733 -10.47 27.96 -10.68
N SER A 734 -9.38 28.57 -11.16
CA SER A 734 -8.14 28.71 -10.39
C SER A 734 -8.34 29.59 -9.17
N SER A 735 -9.06 30.71 -9.31
CA SER A 735 -9.40 31.61 -8.21
C SER A 735 -10.22 30.91 -7.12
N TYR A 736 -11.25 30.15 -7.50
CA TYR A 736 -12.10 29.46 -6.53
C TYR A 736 -11.40 28.29 -5.82
N LEU A 737 -10.64 27.49 -6.57
CA LEU A 737 -9.95 26.31 -6.03
C LEU A 737 -8.67 26.67 -5.28
N GLY A 738 -8.02 27.79 -5.60
CA GLY A 738 -6.74 28.21 -5.02
C GLY A 738 -5.53 27.49 -5.61
N VAL A 739 -5.70 26.83 -6.76
CA VAL A 739 -4.66 26.13 -7.51
C VAL A 739 -4.87 26.37 -9.00
N GLU A 740 -3.79 26.52 -9.77
CA GLU A 740 -3.90 26.72 -11.22
C GLU A 740 -4.53 25.50 -11.91
N CYS A 741 -5.57 25.74 -12.69
CA CYS A 741 -6.24 24.70 -13.46
C CYS A 741 -6.95 25.23 -14.72
N TRP A 742 -7.24 24.31 -15.64
CA TRP A 742 -7.87 24.59 -16.92
C TRP A 742 -9.05 23.64 -17.17
N LEU A 743 -10.06 24.14 -17.89
CA LEU A 743 -11.19 23.33 -18.33
C LEU A 743 -10.82 22.62 -19.64
N ALA A 744 -11.01 21.29 -19.68
CA ALA A 744 -10.80 20.47 -20.86
C ALA A 744 -12.09 19.77 -21.28
N ARG A 745 -12.34 19.68 -22.60
CA ARG A 745 -13.46 18.98 -23.22
C ARG A 745 -12.96 17.77 -24.02
N TYR A 746 -13.68 16.66 -23.96
CA TYR A 746 -13.39 15.50 -24.80
C TYR A 746 -13.71 15.77 -26.29
N SER A 747 -12.88 15.30 -27.22
CA SER A 747 -13.15 15.38 -28.67
C SER A 747 -12.78 14.08 -29.38
N LYS A 748 -13.65 13.59 -30.28
CA LYS A 748 -13.45 12.38 -31.11
C LYS A 748 -12.49 12.60 -32.30
N ALA A 749 -12.03 13.81 -32.56
CA ALA A 749 -11.23 14.11 -33.75
C ALA A 749 -9.72 13.88 -33.51
N ASN A 750 -9.19 12.71 -33.94
CA ASN A 750 -7.89 12.54 -34.63
C ASN A 750 -7.59 11.05 -34.93
N LYS A 751 -8.01 10.58 -36.12
CA LYS A 751 -7.31 9.54 -36.91
C LYS A 751 -7.35 9.98 -38.38
N GLN A 752 -6.55 10.99 -38.73
CA GLN A 752 -6.08 11.20 -40.10
C GLN A 752 -4.60 11.52 -40.02
N THR A 753 -3.77 10.48 -40.09
CA THR A 753 -2.38 10.60 -40.51
C THR A 753 -2.19 9.60 -41.64
N ASN A 754 -1.70 10.12 -42.76
CA ASN A 754 -1.44 9.42 -44.01
C ASN A 754 -0.51 8.21 -43.81
N GLY A 755 -0.82 7.10 -44.50
CA GLY A 755 0.15 6.04 -44.85
C GLY A 755 0.06 4.74 -44.05
N GLU A 756 -0.34 3.68 -44.78
CA GLU A 756 -0.23 2.23 -44.50
C GLU A 756 -1.30 1.52 -43.63
N PRO A 757 -1.90 0.42 -44.13
CA PRO A 757 -2.87 -0.38 -43.40
C PRO A 757 -2.16 -1.43 -42.54
N ASN A 758 -2.00 -1.17 -41.24
CA ASN A 758 -1.56 -2.19 -40.30
C ASN A 758 -2.77 -2.94 -39.72
N THR A 759 -2.83 -4.24 -40.00
CA THR A 759 -3.74 -5.22 -39.39
C THR A 759 -3.36 -5.44 -37.93
N VAL A 760 -3.86 -4.59 -37.05
CA VAL A 760 -3.82 -4.80 -35.59
C VAL A 760 -5.22 -4.50 -35.06
N ASP A 761 -5.77 -5.46 -34.33
CA ASP A 761 -7.09 -5.46 -33.70
C ASP A 761 -7.48 -4.10 -33.10
N ASP A 762 -8.53 -3.48 -33.67
CA ASP A 762 -8.94 -2.07 -33.48
C ASP A 762 -9.73 -1.86 -32.17
N SER A 763 -9.51 -2.73 -31.17
CA SER A 763 -10.21 -2.74 -29.88
C SER A 763 -9.49 -1.92 -28.79
N LYS A 764 -8.21 -1.56 -28.96
CA LYS A 764 -7.35 -1.00 -27.90
C LYS A 764 -7.00 0.50 -27.98
N SER A 765 -7.61 1.31 -28.86
CA SER A 765 -7.28 2.77 -28.99
C SER A 765 -8.42 3.77 -28.66
N ARG A 766 -9.36 3.42 -27.78
CA ARG A 766 -10.47 4.31 -27.37
C ARG A 766 -10.25 4.86 -25.95
N MET A 767 -9.47 5.93 -25.75
CA MET A 767 -9.25 6.52 -24.42
C MET A 767 -9.68 7.99 -24.37
N GLY A 768 -10.86 8.26 -23.79
CA GLY A 768 -11.32 9.60 -23.41
C GLY A 768 -11.23 9.88 -21.91
N PHE A 769 -11.58 11.11 -21.46
CA PHE A 769 -11.63 11.49 -20.02
C PHE A 769 -12.59 10.63 -19.17
N ALA A 770 -13.46 9.92 -19.86
CA ALA A 770 -14.17 8.76 -19.35
C ALA A 770 -13.32 7.51 -19.64
N ASN A 771 -12.75 6.86 -18.61
CA ASN A 771 -12.85 5.39 -18.54
C ASN A 771 -14.27 5.06 -18.98
N ASP A 772 -14.53 4.10 -19.87
CA ASP A 772 -15.89 3.68 -20.24
C ASP A 772 -16.80 3.67 -19.00
N GLN A 773 -17.49 4.79 -18.74
CA GLN A 773 -18.39 4.97 -17.61
C GLN A 773 -19.77 4.98 -18.26
N PRO A 774 -20.37 3.80 -18.43
CA PRO A 774 -21.80 3.63 -18.58
C PRO A 774 -22.60 4.43 -17.55
N ILE A 775 -23.87 4.65 -17.86
CA ILE A 775 -24.84 5.32 -16.99
C ILE A 775 -24.88 4.56 -15.67
N LEU A 776 -24.54 5.23 -14.56
CA LEU A 776 -24.58 4.59 -13.25
C LEU A 776 -26.02 4.57 -12.72
N MET A 777 -26.54 3.39 -12.46
CA MET A 777 -27.82 3.19 -11.82
C MET A 777 -27.65 2.68 -10.39
N ILE A 778 -28.43 3.23 -9.46
CA ILE A 778 -28.58 2.71 -8.10
C ILE A 778 -30.07 2.58 -7.75
N SER A 779 -30.40 1.76 -6.77
CA SER A 779 -31.76 1.70 -6.23
C SER A 779 -31.92 2.44 -4.90
N GLU A 780 -33.07 3.07 -4.70
CA GLU A 780 -33.45 3.62 -3.38
C GLU A 780 -33.54 2.51 -2.34
N ASN A 781 -33.96 1.31 -2.75
CA ASN A 781 -34.00 0.11 -1.92
C ASN A 781 -32.61 -0.24 -1.35
N ALA A 782 -31.55 -0.16 -2.15
CA ALA A 782 -30.16 -0.35 -1.71
C ALA A 782 -29.70 0.76 -0.76
N VAL A 783 -30.08 2.02 -1.01
CA VAL A 783 -29.77 3.16 -0.13
C VAL A 783 -30.47 3.00 1.23
N ASP A 784 -31.73 2.55 1.23
CA ASP A 784 -32.50 2.29 2.45
C ASP A 784 -31.85 1.20 3.31
N ALA A 785 -31.40 0.10 2.70
CA ALA A 785 -30.68 -0.97 3.39
C ALA A 785 -29.36 -0.49 4.00
N LEU A 786 -28.57 0.28 3.25
CA LEU A 786 -27.35 0.90 3.77
C LEU A 786 -27.64 1.84 4.94
N ASN A 787 -28.70 2.64 4.84
CA ASN A 787 -29.11 3.53 5.92
C ASN A 787 -29.55 2.77 7.17
N GLN A 788 -30.12 1.58 7.06
CA GLN A 788 -30.36 0.72 8.23
C GLN A 788 -29.03 0.36 8.92
N VAL A 789 -28.01 -0.05 8.15
CA VAL A 789 -26.68 -0.36 8.67
C VAL A 789 -26.02 0.87 9.33
N LEU A 790 -26.15 2.06 8.74
CA LEU A 790 -25.63 3.31 9.28
C LEU A 790 -26.37 3.74 10.56
N ARG A 791 -27.71 3.60 10.61
CA ARG A 791 -28.53 3.83 11.81
C ARG A 791 -28.08 2.95 12.97
N HIS A 792 -27.83 1.67 12.72
CA HIS A 792 -27.32 0.74 13.75
C HIS A 792 -25.95 1.15 14.30
N GLN A 793 -25.17 1.94 13.55
CA GLN A 793 -23.84 2.41 13.92
C GLN A 793 -23.83 3.86 14.44
N ASN A 794 -25.01 4.48 14.62
CA ASN A 794 -25.15 5.87 15.03
C ASN A 794 -24.33 6.82 14.13
N GLN A 795 -24.33 6.57 12.81
CA GLN A 795 -23.68 7.40 11.80
C GLN A 795 -24.72 8.25 11.05
N ALA A 796 -24.26 9.33 10.41
CA ALA A 796 -25.09 10.13 9.54
C ALA A 796 -25.66 9.29 8.39
N LEU A 797 -26.92 9.55 8.03
CA LEU A 797 -27.59 8.87 6.92
C LEU A 797 -27.14 9.46 5.60
N VAL A 798 -27.20 8.64 4.56
CA VAL A 798 -26.78 9.01 3.21
C VAL A 798 -27.96 9.00 2.25
N GLY A 799 -27.95 9.91 1.30
CA GLY A 799 -28.87 9.91 0.16
C GLY A 799 -28.22 9.33 -1.10
N SER A 800 -29.04 9.10 -2.13
CA SER A 800 -28.63 8.65 -3.48
C SER A 800 -27.41 9.41 -4.02
N LYS A 801 -27.39 10.74 -3.84
CA LYS A 801 -26.32 11.64 -4.31
C LYS A 801 -24.90 11.28 -3.84
N HIS A 802 -24.74 10.61 -2.69
CA HIS A 802 -23.42 10.16 -2.20
C HIS A 802 -22.74 9.20 -3.19
N PHE A 803 -23.53 8.48 -3.98
CA PHE A 803 -23.05 7.51 -4.94
C PHE A 803 -22.85 8.10 -6.34
N ARG A 804 -23.14 9.39 -6.52
CA ARG A 804 -23.10 10.08 -7.82
C ARG A 804 -23.78 9.28 -8.95
N PRO A 805 -25.02 8.77 -8.75
CA PRO A 805 -25.74 8.02 -9.76
C PRO A 805 -26.15 8.94 -10.91
N ASN A 806 -26.32 8.39 -12.10
CA ASN A 806 -27.02 9.04 -13.20
C ASN A 806 -28.53 8.75 -13.11
N MET A 807 -28.90 7.49 -12.83
CA MET A 807 -30.29 7.07 -12.67
C MET A 807 -30.50 6.50 -11.26
N VAL A 808 -31.60 6.91 -10.62
CA VAL A 808 -32.05 6.35 -9.34
C VAL A 808 -33.40 5.72 -9.56
N ILE A 809 -33.54 4.46 -9.20
CA ILE A 809 -34.78 3.71 -9.42
C ILE A 809 -35.37 3.23 -8.09
N ARG A 810 -36.66 2.91 -8.14
CA ARG A 810 -37.38 2.23 -7.04
C ARG A 810 -38.35 1.23 -7.63
N TRP A 811 -38.42 0.03 -7.06
CA TRP A 811 -39.46 -0.94 -7.38
C TRP A 811 -40.49 -1.04 -6.26
N LYS A 812 -41.73 -1.31 -6.66
CA LYS A 812 -42.82 -1.69 -5.74
C LYS A 812 -42.97 -3.20 -5.79
N ASP A 813 -42.69 -3.86 -4.68
CA ASP A 813 -43.16 -5.23 -4.48
C ASP A 813 -43.98 -5.28 -3.19
N GLN A 814 -45.20 -5.80 -3.29
CA GLN A 814 -46.09 -6.02 -2.15
C GLN A 814 -45.72 -7.28 -1.35
N GLN A 815 -44.83 -8.13 -1.88
CA GLN A 815 -44.46 -9.42 -1.27
C GLN A 815 -42.99 -9.46 -0.79
N ASN A 816 -42.03 -8.78 -1.43
CA ASN A 816 -40.61 -8.78 -1.01
C ASN A 816 -40.01 -7.37 -0.77
N VAL A 817 -40.62 -6.57 0.10
CA VAL A 817 -40.07 -5.27 0.56
C VAL A 817 -38.65 -5.39 1.19
N HIS A 818 -38.17 -6.60 1.46
CA HIS A 818 -36.91 -6.88 2.16
C HIS A 818 -35.71 -7.28 1.29
N LYS A 819 -35.84 -7.44 -0.04
CA LYS A 819 -34.68 -7.71 -0.91
C LYS A 819 -34.08 -6.39 -1.42
N ALA A 820 -32.94 -5.99 -0.86
CA ALA A 820 -32.12 -4.90 -1.37
C ALA A 820 -31.15 -5.41 -2.44
N HIS A 821 -30.69 -4.53 -3.34
CA HIS A 821 -29.72 -4.84 -4.41
C HIS A 821 -30.20 -5.80 -5.49
N LEU A 822 -31.50 -5.85 -5.80
CA LEU A 822 -31.99 -6.69 -6.92
C LEU A 822 -31.37 -6.32 -8.27
N GLU A 823 -30.89 -5.08 -8.41
CA GLU A 823 -30.21 -4.63 -9.63
C GLU A 823 -28.94 -5.41 -9.99
N ASP A 824 -28.38 -6.15 -9.02
CA ASP A 824 -27.16 -6.93 -9.15
C ASP A 824 -27.29 -8.13 -10.11
N ASP A 825 -28.50 -8.66 -10.27
CA ASP A 825 -28.77 -9.87 -11.04
C ASP A 825 -29.50 -9.54 -12.36
N TRP A 826 -29.55 -8.27 -12.75
CA TRP A 826 -30.19 -7.85 -14.00
C TRP A 826 -29.21 -7.91 -15.17
N THR A 827 -29.69 -8.39 -16.31
CA THR A 827 -28.95 -8.37 -17.58
C THR A 827 -29.37 -7.20 -18.45
N LYS A 828 -30.67 -6.85 -18.45
CA LYS A 828 -31.23 -5.74 -19.25
C LYS A 828 -32.38 -5.02 -18.53
N LEU A 829 -32.63 -3.78 -18.94
CA LEU A 829 -33.84 -3.03 -18.62
C LEU A 829 -34.46 -2.46 -19.89
N TYR A 830 -35.79 -2.51 -19.95
CA TYR A 830 -36.61 -1.98 -21.03
C TYR A 830 -37.46 -0.84 -20.51
N ARG A 831 -37.51 0.28 -21.22
CA ARG A 831 -38.61 1.22 -20.99
C ARG A 831 -39.91 0.60 -21.50
N LYS A 832 -41.02 0.75 -20.75
CA LYS A 832 -42.31 0.06 -21.01
C LYS A 832 -42.92 0.30 -22.40
N ASP A 833 -42.56 1.40 -23.06
CA ASP A 833 -42.92 1.69 -24.46
C ASP A 833 -42.03 0.98 -25.51
N ASN A 834 -41.10 0.14 -25.04
CA ASN A 834 -40.15 -0.67 -25.81
C ASN A 834 -39.16 0.10 -26.71
N GLY A 835 -39.05 1.42 -26.58
CA GLY A 835 -38.14 2.24 -27.41
C GLY A 835 -36.68 2.23 -26.96
N LEU A 836 -36.42 2.08 -25.66
CA LEU A 836 -35.09 2.20 -25.07
C LEU A 836 -34.69 0.93 -24.28
N ILE A 837 -33.52 0.39 -24.59
CA ILE A 837 -32.94 -0.79 -23.95
C ILE A 837 -31.67 -0.38 -23.22
N PHE A 838 -31.56 -0.74 -21.95
CA PHE A 838 -30.35 -0.57 -21.15
C PHE A 838 -29.71 -1.94 -20.89
N ASN A 839 -28.54 -2.17 -21.45
CA ASN A 839 -27.74 -3.36 -21.12
C ASN A 839 -26.95 -3.12 -19.84
N VAL A 840 -27.07 -4.03 -18.88
CA VAL A 840 -26.21 -4.03 -17.68
C VAL A 840 -24.80 -4.49 -18.09
N LYS A 841 -23.78 -3.72 -17.69
CA LYS A 841 -22.37 -3.96 -18.03
C LYS A 841 -21.53 -4.48 -16.87
N GLY A 842 -22.06 -4.40 -15.65
CA GLY A 842 -21.43 -4.95 -14.45
C GLY A 842 -21.55 -4.04 -13.23
N ASP A 843 -20.96 -4.51 -12.14
CA ASP A 843 -21.01 -3.88 -10.82
C ASP A 843 -20.19 -2.58 -10.76
N CYS A 844 -20.66 -1.61 -9.97
CA CYS A 844 -19.94 -0.37 -9.73
C CYS A 844 -19.10 -0.42 -8.45
N ALA A 845 -17.79 -0.59 -8.60
CA ALA A 845 -16.83 -0.52 -7.51
C ALA A 845 -16.78 0.90 -6.88
N ARG A 846 -16.84 0.96 -5.56
CA ARG A 846 -16.84 2.21 -4.78
C ARG A 846 -15.53 2.42 -4.04
N CYS A 847 -15.11 3.68 -4.00
CA CYS A 847 -13.93 4.15 -3.27
C CYS A 847 -14.34 5.17 -2.20
N ALA A 848 -13.36 5.71 -1.46
CA ALA A 848 -13.58 6.67 -0.36
C ALA A 848 -14.34 7.96 -0.77
N MET A 849 -14.58 8.17 -2.06
CA MET A 849 -15.43 9.26 -2.55
C MET A 849 -16.84 9.21 -1.96
N VAL A 850 -17.43 8.02 -1.76
CA VAL A 850 -18.80 7.88 -1.21
C VAL A 850 -18.92 8.26 0.28
N ASP A 851 -17.78 8.44 0.96
CA ASP A 851 -17.77 8.96 2.32
C ASP A 851 -18.01 10.48 2.36
N TYR A 852 -17.79 11.22 1.27
CA TYR A 852 -18.01 12.66 1.27
C TYR A 852 -19.47 13.00 0.99
N ASP A 853 -20.07 13.78 1.88
CA ASP A 853 -21.37 14.38 1.66
C ASP A 853 -21.25 15.48 0.59
N PRO A 854 -21.91 15.36 -0.58
CA PRO A 854 -21.79 16.33 -1.65
C PRO A 854 -22.38 17.70 -1.33
N SER A 855 -23.22 17.82 -0.30
CA SER A 855 -23.83 19.09 0.12
C SER A 855 -23.02 19.83 1.18
N THR A 856 -22.29 19.11 2.03
CA THR A 856 -21.56 19.71 3.17
C THR A 856 -20.04 19.55 3.08
N GLY A 857 -19.54 18.68 2.20
CA GLY A 857 -18.13 18.30 2.12
C GLY A 857 -17.62 17.47 3.31
N LYS A 858 -18.49 17.14 4.28
CA LYS A 858 -18.09 16.37 5.47
C LYS A 858 -17.89 14.89 5.12
N LYS A 859 -16.84 14.30 5.70
CA LYS A 859 -16.50 12.90 5.51
C LYS A 859 -17.23 12.02 6.55
N GLY A 860 -18.04 11.08 6.06
CA GLY A 860 -18.74 10.03 6.79
C GLY A 860 -18.01 8.69 6.78
N LYS A 861 -18.77 7.61 6.96
CA LYS A 861 -18.26 6.21 7.03
C LYS A 861 -19.06 5.25 6.14
N THR A 862 -19.63 5.79 5.08
CA THR A 862 -20.46 5.10 4.08
C THR A 862 -19.75 3.88 3.50
N LEU A 863 -18.50 4.03 3.06
CA LEU A 863 -17.71 2.96 2.45
C LEU A 863 -17.44 1.85 3.46
N ARG A 864 -17.11 2.20 4.71
CA ARG A 864 -16.91 1.24 5.81
C ARG A 864 -18.20 0.49 6.15
N ALA A 865 -19.36 1.14 6.09
CA ALA A 865 -20.65 0.50 6.31
C ALA A 865 -21.00 -0.49 5.19
N LEU A 866 -20.79 -0.09 3.93
CA LEU A 866 -20.94 -0.97 2.78
C LEU A 866 -20.01 -2.18 2.84
N ALA A 867 -18.74 -1.96 3.20
CA ALA A 867 -17.75 -3.02 3.34
C ALA A 867 -18.15 -4.13 4.33
N LYS A 868 -19.14 -3.93 5.21
CA LYS A 868 -19.56 -4.98 6.14
C LYS A 868 -20.44 -6.05 5.51
N TYR A 869 -21.18 -5.72 4.47
CA TYR A 869 -22.20 -6.63 3.91
C TYR A 869 -22.20 -6.68 2.38
N ARG A 870 -21.50 -5.76 1.70
CA ARG A 870 -21.47 -5.67 0.24
C ARG A 870 -20.04 -5.70 -0.31
N ARG A 871 -19.50 -6.91 -0.43
CA ARG A 871 -18.23 -7.22 -1.10
C ARG A 871 -18.47 -8.25 -2.19
N ARG A 872 -17.99 -7.98 -3.41
CA ARG A 872 -17.93 -8.94 -4.53
C ARG A 872 -16.56 -8.84 -5.18
N ASN A 873 -15.91 -9.97 -5.45
CA ASN A 873 -14.61 -10.06 -6.12
C ASN A 873 -13.55 -9.10 -5.56
N GLY A 874 -13.47 -8.96 -4.23
CA GLY A 874 -12.52 -8.08 -3.53
C GLY A 874 -12.79 -6.58 -3.63
N GLN A 875 -13.94 -6.18 -4.18
CA GLN A 875 -14.37 -4.79 -4.30
C GLN A 875 -15.62 -4.53 -3.47
N ILE A 876 -15.70 -3.32 -2.90
CA ILE A 876 -16.92 -2.81 -2.27
C ILE A 876 -17.77 -2.24 -3.40
N VAL A 877 -18.86 -2.93 -3.76
CA VAL A 877 -19.70 -2.56 -4.91
C VAL A 877 -21.00 -1.91 -4.45
N PHE A 878 -21.54 -0.97 -5.25
CA PHE A 878 -22.86 -0.38 -5.00
C PHE A 878 -23.46 0.18 -6.30
N GLY A 879 -24.56 -0.42 -6.76
CA GLY A 879 -25.20 -0.10 -8.03
C GLY A 879 -24.50 -0.73 -9.23
N VAL A 880 -25.12 -0.58 -10.40
CA VAL A 880 -24.70 -1.21 -11.65
C VAL A 880 -24.55 -0.19 -12.77
N PHE A 881 -23.75 -0.57 -13.74
CA PHE A 881 -23.44 0.23 -14.90
C PHE A 881 -24.31 -0.16 -16.10
N LEU A 882 -24.94 0.82 -16.75
CA LEU A 882 -25.85 0.63 -17.89
C LEU A 882 -25.34 1.26 -19.19
N LYS A 883 -25.54 0.58 -20.33
CA LYS A 883 -25.35 1.16 -21.66
C LYS A 883 -26.66 1.17 -22.43
N ALA A 884 -27.11 2.36 -22.84
CA ALA A 884 -28.33 2.53 -23.62
C ALA A 884 -28.15 2.14 -25.09
N MET A 885 -29.20 1.57 -25.68
CA MET A 885 -29.34 1.21 -27.09
C MET A 885 -30.79 1.37 -27.54
N LEU A 886 -30.99 1.54 -28.84
CA LEU A 886 -32.31 1.49 -29.48
C LEU A 886 -32.66 0.05 -29.90
N ARG A 887 -33.95 -0.27 -29.93
CA ARG A 887 -34.46 -1.51 -30.54
C ARG A 887 -34.43 -1.37 -32.07
N GLU A 888 -34.05 -2.44 -32.77
CA GLU A 888 -33.70 -2.45 -34.22
C GLU A 888 -34.80 -1.92 -35.18
N GLU A 889 -36.03 -1.70 -34.71
CA GLU A 889 -37.17 -1.25 -35.53
C GLU A 889 -37.48 0.26 -35.45
N GLN A 890 -36.73 1.06 -34.68
CA GLN A 890 -36.91 2.52 -34.65
C GLN A 890 -35.82 3.26 -35.45
N LEU A 891 -36.26 3.94 -36.52
CA LEU A 891 -35.45 4.69 -37.48
C LEU A 891 -34.57 5.77 -36.81
N ALA A 892 -33.35 5.88 -37.35
CA ALA A 892 -32.18 6.60 -36.82
C ALA A 892 -32.25 8.15 -36.76
N ASN A 893 -33.43 8.79 -36.69
CA ASN A 893 -33.54 10.26 -36.75
C ASN A 893 -34.37 10.94 -35.64
N GLU A 894 -34.94 10.21 -34.67
CA GLU A 894 -35.65 10.83 -33.55
C GLU A 894 -34.76 10.99 -32.31
N GLN A 895 -34.83 12.16 -31.65
CA GLN A 895 -34.14 12.39 -30.38
C GLN A 895 -34.84 11.59 -29.27
N VAL A 896 -34.10 10.67 -28.64
CA VAL A 896 -34.63 9.83 -27.56
C VAL A 896 -34.37 10.49 -26.21
N TRP A 897 -35.42 10.62 -25.40
CA TRP A 897 -35.37 11.20 -24.05
C TRP A 897 -35.71 10.16 -23.00
N ILE A 898 -35.13 10.26 -21.80
CA ILE A 898 -35.50 9.48 -20.61
C ILE A 898 -36.14 10.43 -19.59
N HIS A 899 -37.24 10.03 -18.96
CA HIS A 899 -38.03 10.87 -18.05
C HIS A 899 -38.12 10.28 -16.65
N VAL A 900 -37.98 11.13 -15.63
CA VAL A 900 -38.34 10.75 -14.26
C VAL A 900 -39.82 10.36 -14.24
N GLY A 901 -40.13 9.18 -13.70
CA GLY A 901 -41.45 8.56 -13.75
C GLY A 901 -41.57 7.43 -14.78
N ASP A 902 -40.59 7.29 -15.70
CA ASP A 902 -40.56 6.19 -16.66
C ASP A 902 -40.63 4.83 -15.94
N GLN A 903 -41.52 3.97 -16.43
CA GLN A 903 -41.64 2.59 -15.99
C GLN A 903 -40.65 1.73 -16.77
N LEU A 904 -39.82 1.00 -16.03
CA LEU A 904 -38.79 0.11 -16.52
C LEU A 904 -39.15 -1.34 -16.16
N VAL A 905 -38.92 -2.24 -17.10
CA VAL A 905 -39.10 -3.68 -16.94
C VAL A 905 -37.71 -4.32 -16.99
N CYS A 906 -37.32 -5.06 -15.97
CA CYS A 906 -36.00 -5.71 -15.91
C CYS A 906 -36.06 -7.16 -16.41
N GLU A 907 -34.94 -7.62 -16.96
CA GLU A 907 -34.64 -9.00 -17.36
C GLU A 907 -33.47 -9.50 -16.51
N TYR A 908 -33.57 -10.75 -16.06
CA TYR A 908 -32.59 -11.42 -15.21
C TYR A 908 -31.61 -12.25 -16.03
#